data_AF-I7L1D8-F1
#
_entry.id   AF-I7L1D8-F1
#
_cell.length_a   1.000
_cell.length_b   1.000
_cell.length_c   1.000
_cell.angle_alpha   90.00
_cell.angle_beta   90.00
_cell.angle_gamma   90.00
#
_symmetry.space_group_name_H-M   'P 1'
#
loop_
_entity.id
_entity.type
_entity.pdbx_description
1 polymer ?
#
loop_
_entity_poly.entity_id
_entity_poly.type
_entity_poly.pdbx_seq_one_letter_code
_entity_poly.pdbx_strand_id
1 'polypeptide(L)'
;MTRIALSGCTSEPFSSYLTGLAVLRLVSEQKDRDARGWWDGGGFHLESSLDEEGLLNFFLNEYVPTPIVSPWNGGSGFYGGDNTEGIDAIMQSDSERFALYRETIRKVKSFPEMPETQLPLGRMLELLESEFTGRSGQKMLDLVNETRELVNRAAPLLTPKSPLGLTIEDLEAEAKLPKNASQAEKERATAIKNLIKSAKKIRSAIKQRMRSSGKTQVILACRDRLDARVVEWIDAVAAINHTGEAEFPAILGTGGNEGRLEYSNTFMKNLSSLLLSDDQSASCSLLRNTLFGDPTSHLQVASVGQYDPGRAGGFNQGHGIENKDFPVNPWSFVLTMEGTISWASSVARRQRSTGPGFLRSPFTVRPTPVGYASSCDKDENDARAEIWAPLWGCPVGYHELRSFLSEGRADVGRKPASTGIEFAEAASSLGVDRGVTEFVRYSLLKRRGDSYVALPAGRFPVSARTESDLIRELNQLLGSVDNFLRKFKGDGPPASFSSARREIDEAIYTLLIHGGATHVKYLVAAIGRLERLMAQRGPERDPKLARPVSGLSPRWIVAADDGSIEVRIAAALASIGATGDVGPIRANLAPVDPAKPWRWDIGRGQVAWHGNSLTSRLTSVLSRRMMDAQRTGAERNPLWGAISLSPEDACALIDGRVDESLIEDLLFGFTWIRWSDTEPLRTVRRDLMVQKGWIRPTTERLVPRSFALLKLLFLPGEIKMNGDAMTIRPEPSIVPRLKGGHVQDACKVAGRRLSSAGLIPITSDFPDGGDGVRIAAALLLPIQREQEIMRLVLRPQQKKA
;
A
#
# COMPACT_ATOMS: atom_id res chain seq x y z
N MET A 1 14.11 -33.89 19.74
CA MET A 1 13.30 -33.36 18.62
C MET A 1 14.21 -33.20 17.43
N THR A 2 13.75 -33.63 16.27
CA THR A 2 14.42 -33.54 14.98
C THR A 2 14.06 -32.20 14.33
N ARG A 3 15.00 -31.59 13.61
CA ARG A 3 14.76 -30.39 12.81
C ARG A 3 14.69 -30.78 11.34
N ILE A 4 13.60 -30.41 10.69
CA ILE A 4 13.33 -30.72 9.30
C ILE A 4 13.27 -29.39 8.53
N ALA A 5 14.02 -29.29 7.44
CA ALA A 5 13.91 -28.19 6.50
C ALA A 5 12.86 -28.53 5.44
N LEU A 6 11.77 -27.76 5.37
CA LEU A 6 10.72 -27.95 4.38
C LEU A 6 11.01 -27.04 3.17
N SER A 7 11.97 -27.43 2.34
CA SER A 7 12.43 -26.64 1.18
C SER A 7 11.34 -26.36 0.12
N GLY A 8 10.24 -27.12 0.11
CA GLY A 8 9.06 -26.83 -0.71
C GLY A 8 8.12 -25.77 -0.11
N CYS A 9 8.26 -25.50 1.20
CA CYS A 9 7.49 -24.50 1.93
C CYS A 9 8.27 -23.18 2.02
N THR A 10 8.30 -22.43 0.92
CA THR A 10 8.93 -21.11 0.84
C THR A 10 8.00 -19.98 1.29
N SER A 11 8.59 -18.84 1.66
CA SER A 11 7.84 -17.64 2.06
C SER A 11 7.13 -16.94 0.91
N GLU A 12 7.41 -17.33 -0.35
CA GLU A 12 6.81 -16.88 -1.61
C GLU A 12 6.78 -18.08 -2.58
N PRO A 13 5.64 -18.41 -3.24
CA PRO A 13 4.36 -17.72 -3.27
C PRO A 13 3.51 -17.93 -1.99
N PHE A 14 2.34 -17.27 -1.91
CA PHE A 14 1.52 -17.29 -0.70
C PHE A 14 0.96 -18.69 -0.37
N SER A 15 0.72 -19.53 -1.38
CA SER A 15 0.38 -20.95 -1.20
C SER A 15 1.45 -21.71 -0.41
N SER A 16 2.73 -21.51 -0.72
CA SER A 16 3.85 -22.13 -0.02
C SER A 16 3.97 -21.63 1.42
N TYR A 17 3.74 -20.33 1.64
CA TYR A 17 3.69 -19.76 2.99
C TYR A 17 2.60 -20.43 3.84
N LEU A 18 1.39 -20.53 3.29
CA LEU A 18 0.25 -21.18 3.97
C LEU A 18 0.47 -22.68 4.18
N THR A 19 1.16 -23.36 3.25
CA THR A 19 1.54 -24.77 3.39
C THR A 19 2.42 -24.98 4.62
N GLY A 20 3.43 -24.13 4.85
CA GLY A 20 4.26 -24.20 6.06
C GLY A 20 3.43 -24.07 7.35
N LEU A 21 2.47 -23.13 7.37
CA LEU A 21 1.56 -22.97 8.51
C LEU A 21 0.67 -24.20 8.72
N ALA A 22 0.20 -24.81 7.63
CA ALA A 22 -0.61 -26.02 7.68
C ALA A 22 0.16 -27.20 8.28
N VAL A 23 1.42 -27.37 7.89
CA VAL A 23 2.28 -28.42 8.45
C VAL A 23 2.46 -28.23 9.95
N LEU A 24 2.81 -27.02 10.39
CA LEU A 24 2.94 -26.72 11.82
C LEU A 24 1.63 -27.00 12.58
N ARG A 25 0.49 -26.52 12.05
CA ARG A 25 -0.83 -26.73 12.65
C ARG A 25 -1.17 -28.21 12.78
N LEU A 26 -1.13 -28.94 11.67
CA LEU A 26 -1.60 -30.33 11.61
C LEU A 26 -0.73 -31.26 12.44
N VAL A 27 0.59 -31.08 12.41
CA VAL A 27 1.50 -31.83 13.29
C VAL A 27 1.22 -31.49 14.76
N SER A 28 1.08 -30.21 15.09
CA SER A 28 0.80 -29.77 16.47
C SER A 28 -0.52 -30.32 17.03
N GLU A 29 -1.56 -30.35 16.21
CA GLU A 29 -2.90 -30.77 16.65
C GLU A 29 -3.06 -32.30 16.70
N GLN A 30 -2.38 -33.05 15.81
CA GLN A 30 -2.69 -34.47 15.59
C GLN A 30 -1.57 -35.44 15.97
N LYS A 31 -0.32 -34.99 16.10
CA LYS A 31 0.83 -35.89 16.29
C LYS A 31 1.80 -35.47 17.39
N ASP A 32 2.18 -34.21 17.44
CA ASP A 32 3.17 -33.68 18.37
C ASP A 32 2.82 -32.27 18.83
N ARG A 33 2.21 -32.15 20.00
CA ARG A 33 1.77 -30.88 20.58
C ARG A 33 2.90 -29.88 20.85
N ASP A 34 4.13 -30.36 21.00
CA ASP A 34 5.30 -29.53 21.27
C ASP A 34 6.05 -29.12 19.99
N ALA A 35 5.51 -29.44 18.80
CA ALA A 35 6.08 -29.06 17.52
C ALA A 35 6.19 -27.53 17.38
N ARG A 36 7.30 -27.07 16.82
CA ARG A 36 7.63 -25.65 16.62
C ARG A 36 8.04 -25.37 15.18
N GLY A 37 7.70 -24.20 14.68
CA GLY A 37 8.09 -23.77 13.33
C GLY A 37 8.71 -22.38 13.29
N TRP A 38 9.57 -22.13 12.31
CA TRP A 38 10.17 -20.83 12.04
C TRP A 38 10.60 -20.70 10.58
N TRP A 39 10.96 -19.47 10.18
CA TRP A 39 11.47 -19.14 8.85
C TRP A 39 12.99 -18.91 8.92
N ASP A 40 13.73 -19.52 8.00
CA ASP A 40 15.16 -19.26 7.81
C ASP A 40 15.48 -19.27 6.31
N GLY A 41 16.23 -18.27 5.83
CA GLY A 41 16.54 -18.12 4.40
C GLY A 41 15.33 -18.06 3.46
N GLY A 42 14.12 -17.79 3.98
CA GLY A 42 12.87 -17.85 3.22
C GLY A 42 12.25 -19.25 3.08
N GLY A 43 12.83 -20.29 3.69
CA GLY A 43 12.23 -21.62 3.83
C GLY A 43 11.64 -21.83 5.23
N PHE A 44 10.61 -22.67 5.33
CA PHE A 44 10.00 -23.04 6.60
C PHE A 44 10.73 -24.24 7.22
N HIS A 45 10.96 -24.18 8.53
CA HIS A 45 11.57 -25.25 9.30
C HIS A 45 10.61 -25.75 10.38
N LEU A 46 10.64 -27.05 10.63
CA LEU A 46 9.84 -27.72 11.67
C LEU A 46 10.77 -28.42 12.66
N GLU A 47 10.59 -28.18 13.95
CA GLU A 47 11.16 -28.97 15.04
C GLU A 47 10.05 -29.81 15.66
N SER A 48 10.20 -31.15 15.61
CA SER A 48 9.19 -32.07 16.16
C SER A 48 9.81 -33.42 16.55
N SER A 49 9.00 -34.34 17.05
CA SER A 49 9.34 -35.74 17.30
C SER A 49 9.44 -36.57 16.01
N LEU A 50 8.93 -36.07 14.88
CA LEU A 50 9.00 -36.72 13.58
C LEU A 50 10.32 -36.38 12.88
N ASP A 51 10.84 -37.33 12.11
CA ASP A 51 11.80 -37.09 11.03
C ASP A 51 11.08 -36.92 9.68
N GLU A 52 11.82 -36.80 8.58
CA GLU A 52 11.26 -36.59 7.24
C GLU A 52 10.31 -37.74 6.81
N GLU A 53 10.72 -38.99 7.01
CA GLU A 53 9.89 -40.15 6.67
C GLU A 53 8.68 -40.28 7.59
N GLY A 54 8.83 -39.98 8.88
CA GLY A 54 7.73 -39.91 9.83
C GLY A 54 6.70 -38.84 9.47
N LEU A 55 7.16 -37.69 8.95
CA LEU A 55 6.29 -36.62 8.47
C LEU A 55 5.51 -37.04 7.20
N LEU A 56 6.17 -37.71 6.25
CA LEU A 56 5.50 -38.27 5.07
C LEU A 56 4.46 -39.31 5.46
N ASN A 57 4.82 -40.26 6.34
CA ASN A 57 3.91 -41.28 6.84
C ASN A 57 2.70 -40.67 7.54
N PHE A 58 2.91 -39.63 8.36
CA PHE A 58 1.82 -38.91 9.02
C PHE A 58 0.79 -38.40 8.00
N PHE A 59 1.22 -37.66 6.98
CA PHE A 59 0.29 -37.08 5.99
C PHE A 59 -0.40 -38.12 5.11
N LEU A 60 0.30 -39.20 4.74
CA LEU A 60 -0.28 -40.25 3.88
C LEU A 60 -1.25 -41.14 4.66
N ASN A 61 -0.88 -41.56 5.88
CA ASN A 61 -1.53 -42.67 6.57
C ASN A 61 -2.34 -42.25 7.80
N GLU A 62 -1.98 -41.17 8.48
CA GLU A 62 -2.57 -40.81 9.78
C GLU A 62 -3.39 -39.53 9.75
N TYR A 63 -3.05 -38.58 8.87
CA TYR A 63 -3.67 -37.27 8.77
C TYR A 63 -5.20 -37.35 8.64
N VAL A 64 -5.88 -36.66 9.55
CA VAL A 64 -7.33 -36.50 9.61
C VAL A 64 -7.69 -35.11 9.10
N PRO A 65 -8.24 -34.97 7.87
CA PRO A 65 -8.54 -33.66 7.30
C PRO A 65 -9.55 -32.87 8.11
N THR A 66 -9.37 -31.55 8.16
CA THR A 66 -10.38 -30.65 8.72
C THR A 66 -11.60 -30.63 7.80
N PRO A 67 -12.85 -30.75 8.31
CA PRO A 67 -14.02 -30.64 7.45
C PRO A 67 -14.22 -29.21 6.93
N ILE A 68 -13.65 -28.92 5.77
CA ILE A 68 -13.80 -27.65 5.06
C ILE A 68 -15.09 -27.74 4.22
N VAL A 69 -16.12 -27.00 4.63
CA VAL A 69 -17.43 -26.96 3.95
C VAL A 69 -17.92 -25.52 3.82
N SER A 70 -18.63 -25.21 2.74
CA SER A 70 -19.22 -23.89 2.49
C SER A 70 -20.67 -24.04 1.98
N PRO A 71 -21.58 -24.63 2.77
CA PRO A 71 -22.95 -24.93 2.31
C PRO A 71 -23.77 -23.68 1.94
N TRP A 72 -23.28 -22.49 2.24
CA TRP A 72 -23.85 -21.21 1.82
C TRP A 72 -23.45 -20.79 0.38
N ASN A 73 -22.54 -21.52 -0.28
CA ASN A 73 -22.09 -21.26 -1.65
C ASN A 73 -22.77 -22.18 -2.66
N GLY A 74 -23.08 -21.64 -3.84
CA GLY A 74 -23.40 -22.46 -5.00
C GLY A 74 -22.16 -23.12 -5.58
N GLY A 75 -22.25 -24.40 -5.93
CA GLY A 75 -21.11 -25.19 -6.42
C GLY A 75 -20.34 -25.93 -5.30
N SER A 76 -20.77 -25.77 -4.04
CA SER A 76 -20.18 -26.42 -2.86
C SER A 76 -20.51 -27.92 -2.77
N GLY A 77 -21.47 -28.39 -3.57
CA GLY A 77 -21.98 -29.76 -3.54
C GLY A 77 -23.24 -29.94 -2.68
N PHE A 78 -23.71 -28.90 -1.99
CA PHE A 78 -24.89 -28.97 -1.12
C PHE A 78 -26.22 -28.61 -1.80
N TYR A 79 -26.21 -28.07 -3.03
CA TYR A 79 -27.43 -27.70 -3.76
C TYR A 79 -27.64 -28.59 -5.00
N GLY A 80 -28.89 -28.94 -5.32
CA GLY A 80 -29.20 -29.90 -6.40
C GLY A 80 -28.63 -29.52 -7.78
N GLY A 81 -27.74 -30.33 -8.35
CA GLY A 81 -27.02 -30.02 -9.61
C GLY A 81 -25.69 -29.28 -9.44
N ASP A 82 -25.20 -29.15 -8.21
CA ASP A 82 -23.78 -28.88 -7.95
C ASP A 82 -22.96 -30.17 -8.23
N ASN A 83 -21.65 -30.06 -8.41
CA ASN A 83 -20.78 -31.24 -8.49
C ASN A 83 -20.64 -31.87 -7.09
N THR A 84 -21.01 -33.15 -6.96
CA THR A 84 -20.97 -33.89 -5.70
C THR A 84 -19.84 -34.93 -5.63
N GLU A 85 -18.99 -35.04 -6.66
CA GLU A 85 -17.90 -36.02 -6.76
C GLU A 85 -17.07 -36.14 -5.47
N GLY A 86 -16.63 -35.00 -4.91
CA GLY A 86 -15.86 -34.97 -3.67
C GLY A 86 -16.68 -35.38 -2.43
N ILE A 87 -17.92 -34.88 -2.31
CA ILE A 87 -18.82 -35.24 -1.20
C ILE A 87 -19.14 -36.73 -1.23
N ASP A 88 -19.48 -37.27 -2.40
CA ASP A 88 -19.91 -38.65 -2.56
C ASP A 88 -18.76 -39.61 -2.26
N ALA A 89 -17.55 -39.31 -2.73
CA ALA A 89 -16.35 -40.09 -2.41
C ALA A 89 -16.07 -40.16 -0.88
N ILE A 90 -16.16 -39.01 -0.19
CA ILE A 90 -15.96 -38.95 1.26
C ILE A 90 -17.08 -39.72 2.00
N MET A 91 -18.33 -39.59 1.55
CA MET A 91 -19.48 -40.25 2.16
C MET A 91 -19.49 -41.76 1.96
N GLN A 92 -18.94 -42.26 0.85
CA GLN A 92 -18.82 -43.69 0.54
C GLN A 92 -17.57 -44.34 1.16
N SER A 93 -16.56 -43.56 1.54
CA SER A 93 -15.35 -44.07 2.19
C SER A 93 -15.64 -44.57 3.60
N ASP A 94 -15.12 -45.76 3.91
CA ASP A 94 -15.13 -46.35 5.27
C ASP A 94 -13.94 -45.92 6.14
N SER A 95 -12.97 -45.18 5.58
CA SER A 95 -11.80 -44.73 6.34
C SER A 95 -12.17 -43.85 7.53
N GLU A 96 -11.58 -44.14 8.70
CA GLU A 96 -11.85 -43.42 9.95
C GLU A 96 -11.41 -41.96 9.89
N ARG A 97 -10.41 -41.62 9.06
CA ARG A 97 -9.94 -40.24 8.87
C ARG A 97 -11.02 -39.28 8.36
N PHE A 98 -12.09 -39.81 7.76
CA PHE A 98 -13.21 -39.03 7.24
C PHE A 98 -14.45 -39.08 8.14
N ALA A 99 -14.41 -39.72 9.31
CA ALA A 99 -15.57 -39.88 10.19
C ALA A 99 -16.24 -38.54 10.53
N LEU A 100 -15.47 -37.58 11.04
CA LEU A 100 -15.95 -36.23 11.36
C LEU A 100 -16.45 -35.48 10.11
N TYR A 101 -15.82 -35.71 8.96
CA TYR A 101 -16.22 -35.10 7.69
C TYR A 101 -17.59 -35.61 7.25
N ARG A 102 -17.80 -36.93 7.30
CA ARG A 102 -19.10 -37.56 6.99
C ARG A 102 -20.18 -37.08 7.96
N GLU A 103 -19.88 -36.99 9.26
CA GLU A 103 -20.80 -36.42 10.25
C GLU A 103 -21.19 -34.98 9.91
N THR A 104 -20.20 -34.14 9.61
CA THR A 104 -20.39 -32.74 9.24
C THR A 104 -21.32 -32.61 8.02
N ILE A 105 -21.07 -33.37 6.96
CA ILE A 105 -21.90 -33.34 5.74
C ILE A 105 -23.34 -33.77 6.06
N ARG A 106 -23.54 -34.86 6.83
CA ARG A 106 -24.88 -35.30 7.23
C ARG A 106 -25.62 -34.24 8.04
N LYS A 107 -24.93 -33.62 9.00
CA LYS A 107 -25.48 -32.59 9.89
C LYS A 107 -25.88 -31.33 9.12
N VAL A 108 -25.02 -30.87 8.21
CA VAL A 108 -25.33 -29.74 7.32
C VAL A 108 -26.54 -30.05 6.44
N LYS A 109 -26.62 -31.24 5.84
CA LYS A 109 -27.77 -31.65 5.03
C LYS A 109 -29.09 -31.71 5.82
N SER A 110 -29.04 -31.87 7.14
CA SER A 110 -30.24 -31.88 8.00
C SER A 110 -30.67 -30.49 8.51
N PHE A 111 -29.95 -29.43 8.16
CA PHE A 111 -30.30 -28.08 8.62
C PHE A 111 -31.62 -27.59 7.99
N PRO A 112 -32.53 -26.99 8.76
CA PRO A 112 -33.77 -26.41 8.23
C PRO A 112 -33.51 -25.21 7.30
N GLU A 113 -32.34 -24.57 7.41
CA GLU A 113 -31.90 -23.49 6.52
C GLU A 113 -31.47 -23.98 5.14
N MET A 114 -31.22 -25.28 4.98
CA MET A 114 -30.79 -25.86 3.70
C MET A 114 -32.00 -26.22 2.83
N PRO A 115 -32.00 -25.86 1.54
CA PRO A 115 -33.12 -26.18 0.67
C PRO A 115 -33.14 -27.67 0.31
N GLU A 116 -34.33 -28.19 0.04
CA GLU A 116 -34.50 -29.51 -0.52
C GLU A 116 -33.76 -29.64 -1.86
N THR A 117 -32.89 -30.63 -1.97
CA THR A 117 -32.05 -30.83 -3.15
C THR A 117 -32.78 -31.53 -4.31
N GLN A 118 -33.87 -32.25 -4.02
CA GLN A 118 -34.66 -33.04 -4.97
C GLN A 118 -36.12 -32.58 -4.99
N LEU A 119 -36.33 -31.36 -5.50
CA LEU A 119 -37.69 -30.83 -5.67
C LEU A 119 -38.32 -31.36 -6.96
N PRO A 120 -39.56 -31.90 -6.92
CA PRO A 120 -40.34 -32.17 -8.11
C PRO A 120 -40.60 -30.89 -8.91
N LEU A 121 -40.67 -31.01 -10.24
CA LEU A 121 -40.85 -29.86 -11.13
C LEU A 121 -42.09 -29.01 -10.77
N GLY A 122 -43.19 -29.64 -10.34
CA GLY A 122 -44.39 -28.93 -9.90
C GLY A 122 -44.14 -28.01 -8.70
N ARG A 123 -43.43 -28.50 -7.67
CA ARG A 123 -43.08 -27.69 -6.48
C ARG A 123 -42.14 -26.55 -6.83
N MET A 124 -41.22 -26.76 -7.78
CA MET A 124 -40.34 -25.70 -8.26
C MET A 124 -41.11 -24.57 -8.94
N LEU A 125 -42.12 -24.92 -9.75
CA LEU A 125 -42.97 -23.92 -10.41
C LEU A 125 -43.79 -23.13 -9.37
N GLU A 126 -44.39 -23.81 -8.39
CA GLU A 126 -45.15 -23.18 -7.31
C GLU A 126 -44.31 -22.19 -6.49
N LEU A 127 -43.07 -22.56 -6.13
CA LEU A 127 -42.14 -21.70 -5.38
C LEU A 127 -41.73 -20.43 -6.13
N LEU A 128 -41.75 -20.45 -7.46
CA LEU A 128 -41.50 -19.26 -8.27
C LEU A 128 -42.76 -18.42 -8.47
N GLU A 129 -43.94 -19.05 -8.50
CA GLU A 129 -45.23 -18.39 -8.74
C GLU A 129 -45.74 -17.57 -7.55
N SER A 130 -45.46 -18.02 -6.32
CA SER A 130 -46.03 -17.43 -5.11
C SER A 130 -45.59 -15.99 -4.80
N GLU A 131 -44.59 -15.42 -5.49
CA GLU A 131 -43.96 -14.15 -5.06
C GLU A 131 -43.50 -13.23 -6.22
N PHE A 132 -44.38 -12.96 -7.19
CA PHE A 132 -44.10 -11.99 -8.26
C PHE A 132 -44.40 -10.52 -7.86
N THR A 133 -43.36 -9.72 -7.60
CA THR A 133 -43.46 -8.24 -7.64
C THR A 133 -42.31 -7.61 -8.46
N GLY A 134 -42.64 -6.66 -9.34
CA GLY A 134 -41.68 -5.83 -10.10
C GLY A 134 -41.21 -6.38 -11.48
N ARG A 135 -40.38 -5.59 -12.20
CA ARG A 135 -39.90 -5.91 -13.58
C ARG A 135 -39.07 -7.19 -13.71
N SER A 136 -38.40 -7.64 -12.63
CA SER A 136 -37.70 -8.93 -12.58
C SER A 136 -38.67 -10.11 -12.54
N GLY A 137 -39.90 -9.91 -12.05
CA GLY A 137 -40.94 -10.92 -11.99
C GLY A 137 -41.46 -11.33 -13.37
N GLN A 138 -41.52 -10.40 -14.33
CA GLN A 138 -42.06 -10.68 -15.66
C GLN A 138 -41.23 -11.73 -16.43
N LYS A 139 -39.89 -11.60 -16.46
CA LYS A 139 -39.02 -12.59 -17.11
C LYS A 139 -39.11 -13.98 -16.48
N MET A 140 -39.32 -14.03 -15.17
CA MET A 140 -39.47 -15.28 -14.42
C MET A 140 -40.85 -15.91 -14.67
N LEU A 141 -41.90 -15.11 -14.81
CA LEU A 141 -43.23 -15.56 -15.20
C LEU A 141 -43.23 -16.13 -16.63
N ASP A 142 -42.53 -15.48 -17.56
CA ASP A 142 -42.36 -15.99 -18.93
C ASP A 142 -41.67 -17.36 -18.94
N LEU A 143 -40.63 -17.55 -18.10
CA LEU A 143 -39.94 -18.83 -17.96
C LEU A 143 -40.82 -19.93 -17.35
N VAL A 144 -41.66 -19.58 -16.37
CA VAL A 144 -42.64 -20.49 -15.76
C VAL A 144 -43.67 -20.93 -16.81
N ASN A 145 -44.21 -19.98 -17.58
CA ASN A 145 -45.16 -20.26 -18.66
C ASN A 145 -44.56 -21.13 -19.77
N GLU A 146 -43.35 -20.80 -20.24
CA GLU A 146 -42.59 -21.60 -21.22
C GLU A 146 -42.41 -23.04 -20.70
N THR A 147 -42.09 -23.20 -19.42
CA THR A 147 -41.91 -24.52 -18.83
C THR A 147 -43.23 -25.29 -18.74
N ARG A 148 -44.35 -24.64 -18.38
CA ARG A 148 -45.67 -25.28 -18.35
C ARG A 148 -46.09 -25.76 -19.74
N GLU A 149 -45.81 -25.01 -20.80
CA GLU A 149 -46.03 -25.48 -22.17
C GLU A 149 -45.20 -26.74 -22.47
N LEU A 150 -43.92 -26.75 -22.09
CA LEU A 150 -43.05 -27.92 -22.28
C LEU A 150 -43.52 -29.14 -21.47
N VAL A 151 -44.06 -28.93 -20.26
CA VAL A 151 -44.71 -29.97 -19.45
C VAL A 151 -45.90 -30.56 -20.20
N ASN A 152 -46.78 -29.72 -20.74
CA ASN A 152 -47.97 -30.17 -21.47
C ASN A 152 -47.60 -30.98 -22.71
N ARG A 153 -46.51 -30.60 -23.41
CA ARG A 153 -45.99 -31.35 -24.57
C ARG A 153 -45.34 -32.68 -24.17
N ALA A 154 -44.71 -32.76 -22.99
CA ALA A 154 -44.03 -33.95 -22.50
C ALA A 154 -44.96 -34.94 -21.77
N ALA A 155 -46.09 -34.48 -21.21
CA ALA A 155 -46.99 -35.29 -20.40
C ALA A 155 -47.53 -36.56 -21.11
N PRO A 156 -48.01 -36.50 -22.38
CA PRO A 156 -48.46 -37.71 -23.07
C PRO A 156 -47.36 -38.75 -23.26
N LEU A 157 -46.10 -38.29 -23.34
CA LEU A 157 -44.91 -39.11 -23.62
C LEU A 157 -44.29 -39.75 -22.36
N LEU A 158 -44.81 -39.42 -21.17
CA LEU A 158 -44.32 -39.90 -19.86
C LEU A 158 -45.37 -40.74 -19.10
N THR A 159 -46.57 -40.93 -19.66
CA THR A 159 -47.65 -41.74 -19.08
C THR A 159 -47.16 -43.14 -18.66
N PRO A 160 -47.47 -43.62 -17.44
CA PRO A 160 -48.40 -43.05 -16.44
C PRO A 160 -47.80 -41.99 -15.50
N LYS A 161 -46.50 -41.65 -15.63
CA LYS A 161 -45.84 -40.69 -14.74
C LYS A 161 -46.16 -39.24 -15.17
N SER A 162 -46.56 -38.42 -14.21
CA SER A 162 -46.75 -36.97 -14.46
C SER A 162 -45.40 -36.25 -14.43
N PRO A 163 -45.04 -35.44 -15.46
CA PRO A 163 -43.78 -34.69 -15.47
C PRO A 163 -43.64 -33.73 -14.27
N LEU A 164 -44.75 -33.25 -13.71
CA LEU A 164 -44.76 -32.36 -12.54
C LEU A 164 -44.36 -33.08 -11.24
N GLY A 165 -44.60 -34.39 -11.17
CA GLY A 165 -44.22 -35.22 -10.02
C GLY A 165 -42.78 -35.74 -10.07
N LEU A 166 -42.07 -35.52 -11.18
CA LEU A 166 -40.70 -35.99 -11.38
C LEU A 166 -39.68 -34.92 -11.02
N THR A 167 -38.54 -35.37 -10.49
CA THR A 167 -37.35 -34.52 -10.32
C THR A 167 -36.62 -34.34 -11.67
N ILE A 168 -35.65 -33.43 -11.73
CA ILE A 168 -34.82 -33.26 -12.92
C ILE A 168 -34.02 -34.53 -13.20
N GLU A 169 -33.54 -35.18 -12.15
CA GLU A 169 -32.77 -36.42 -12.21
C GLU A 169 -33.63 -37.60 -12.71
N ASP A 170 -34.91 -37.68 -12.29
CA ASP A 170 -35.87 -38.65 -12.84
C ASP A 170 -36.12 -38.40 -14.32
N LEU A 171 -36.30 -37.13 -14.72
CA LEU A 171 -36.47 -36.76 -16.13
C LEU A 171 -35.22 -37.11 -16.96
N GLU A 172 -34.01 -36.93 -16.40
CA GLU A 172 -32.75 -37.33 -17.04
C GLU A 172 -32.64 -38.84 -17.22
N ALA A 173 -33.11 -39.64 -16.26
CA ALA A 173 -33.19 -41.09 -16.39
C ALA A 173 -34.16 -41.50 -17.49
N GLU A 174 -35.34 -40.86 -17.57
CA GLU A 174 -36.34 -41.10 -18.62
C GLU A 174 -35.89 -40.63 -20.02
N ALA A 175 -34.92 -39.71 -20.10
CA ALA A 175 -34.36 -39.21 -21.35
C ALA A 175 -33.23 -40.08 -21.94
N LYS A 176 -32.82 -41.16 -21.25
CA LYS A 176 -31.79 -42.09 -21.75
C LYS A 176 -32.33 -42.92 -22.93
N LEU A 177 -31.51 -43.05 -23.97
CA LEU A 177 -31.85 -43.78 -25.19
C LEU A 177 -31.11 -45.13 -25.26
N PRO A 178 -31.77 -46.23 -25.70
CA PRO A 178 -31.09 -47.48 -26.02
C PRO A 178 -30.27 -47.35 -27.32
N LYS A 179 -29.30 -48.26 -27.53
CA LYS A 179 -28.38 -48.23 -28.69
C LYS A 179 -29.10 -48.23 -30.06
N ASN A 180 -30.29 -48.81 -30.15
CA ASN A 180 -31.12 -48.90 -31.36
C ASN A 180 -32.47 -48.17 -31.20
N ALA A 181 -32.45 -46.91 -30.77
CA ALA A 181 -33.67 -46.14 -30.52
C ALA A 181 -34.48 -45.85 -31.81
N SER A 182 -35.78 -46.13 -31.75
CA SER A 182 -36.80 -45.76 -32.73
C SER A 182 -36.97 -44.24 -32.86
N GLN A 183 -37.63 -43.80 -33.93
CA GLN A 183 -37.90 -42.37 -34.15
C GLN A 183 -38.78 -41.77 -33.03
N ALA A 184 -39.78 -42.51 -32.56
CA ALA A 184 -40.64 -42.10 -31.45
C ALA A 184 -39.88 -41.96 -30.12
N GLU A 185 -38.90 -42.85 -29.85
CA GLU A 185 -38.05 -42.74 -28.66
C GLU A 185 -37.11 -41.53 -28.73
N LYS A 186 -36.59 -41.19 -29.92
CA LYS A 186 -35.79 -39.98 -30.14
C LYS A 186 -36.61 -38.71 -29.94
N GLU A 187 -37.85 -38.68 -30.42
CA GLU A 187 -38.78 -37.56 -30.24
C GLU A 187 -39.16 -37.37 -28.76
N ARG A 188 -39.45 -38.47 -28.04
CA ARG A 188 -39.66 -38.48 -26.58
C ARG A 188 -38.46 -37.90 -25.84
N ALA A 189 -37.26 -38.42 -26.10
CA ALA A 189 -36.04 -37.95 -25.44
C ALA A 189 -35.76 -36.47 -25.76
N THR A 190 -36.08 -35.99 -26.96
CA THR A 190 -35.89 -34.57 -27.34
C THR A 190 -36.86 -33.66 -26.59
N ALA A 191 -38.14 -34.05 -26.47
CA ALA A 191 -39.13 -33.31 -25.69
C ALA A 191 -38.73 -33.23 -24.21
N ILE A 192 -38.31 -34.36 -23.62
CA ILE A 192 -37.84 -34.41 -22.23
C ILE A 192 -36.56 -33.59 -22.05
N LYS A 193 -35.60 -33.62 -22.99
CA LYS A 193 -34.38 -32.78 -22.94
C LYS A 193 -34.68 -31.28 -22.98
N ASN A 194 -35.65 -30.85 -23.78
CA ASN A 194 -36.09 -29.46 -23.82
C ASN A 194 -36.73 -29.05 -22.48
N LEU A 195 -37.57 -29.92 -21.92
CA LEU A 195 -38.14 -29.73 -20.58
C LEU A 195 -37.06 -29.64 -19.50
N ILE A 196 -36.08 -30.56 -19.49
CA ILE A 196 -34.93 -30.55 -18.58
C ILE A 196 -34.16 -29.23 -18.68
N LYS A 197 -33.92 -28.72 -19.91
CA LYS A 197 -33.22 -27.46 -20.12
C LYS A 197 -33.96 -26.29 -19.45
N SER A 198 -35.28 -26.25 -19.55
CA SER A 198 -36.09 -25.22 -18.87
C SER A 198 -36.13 -25.42 -17.36
N ALA A 199 -36.35 -26.66 -16.90
CA ALA A 199 -36.34 -27.01 -15.48
C ALA A 199 -35.01 -26.66 -14.79
N LYS A 200 -33.87 -26.84 -15.47
CA LYS A 200 -32.54 -26.42 -14.97
C LYS A 200 -32.42 -24.90 -14.80
N LYS A 201 -33.04 -24.10 -15.67
CA LYS A 201 -33.09 -22.63 -15.50
C LYS A 201 -33.93 -22.25 -14.28
N ILE A 202 -35.09 -22.86 -14.11
CA ILE A 202 -35.96 -22.70 -12.92
C ILE A 202 -35.19 -23.06 -11.65
N ARG A 203 -34.52 -24.23 -11.62
CA ARG A 203 -33.65 -24.64 -10.50
C ARG A 203 -32.60 -23.59 -10.18
N SER A 204 -31.95 -23.05 -11.20
CA SER A 204 -30.90 -22.03 -11.04
C SER A 204 -31.45 -20.73 -10.44
N ALA A 205 -32.65 -20.31 -10.84
CA ALA A 205 -33.32 -19.13 -10.30
C ALA A 205 -33.72 -19.33 -8.82
N ILE A 206 -34.32 -20.47 -8.48
CA ILE A 206 -34.67 -20.83 -7.09
C ILE A 206 -33.40 -20.87 -6.22
N LYS A 207 -32.33 -21.51 -6.71
CA LYS A 207 -31.02 -21.54 -6.04
C LYS A 207 -30.49 -20.15 -5.75
N GLN A 208 -30.45 -19.28 -6.76
CA GLN A 208 -29.91 -17.93 -6.61
C GLN A 208 -30.69 -17.15 -5.54
N ARG A 209 -32.01 -17.32 -5.51
CA ARG A 209 -32.90 -16.69 -4.54
C ARG A 209 -32.64 -17.19 -3.12
N MET A 210 -32.70 -18.51 -2.90
CA MET A 210 -32.46 -19.12 -1.59
C MET A 210 -31.09 -18.77 -1.01
N ARG A 211 -30.05 -18.68 -1.86
CA ARG A 211 -28.72 -18.21 -1.45
C ARG A 211 -28.75 -16.76 -0.99
N SER A 212 -29.43 -15.88 -1.73
CA SER A 212 -29.44 -14.45 -1.44
C SER A 212 -30.18 -14.08 -0.15
N SER A 213 -31.21 -14.85 0.24
CA SER A 213 -32.01 -14.59 1.45
C SER A 213 -31.52 -15.31 2.71
N GLY A 214 -30.67 -16.35 2.57
CA GLY A 214 -30.32 -17.26 3.67
C GLY A 214 -28.82 -17.42 3.98
N LYS A 215 -27.90 -16.77 3.24
CA LYS A 215 -26.44 -17.02 3.34
C LYS A 215 -25.93 -16.87 4.79
N THR A 216 -26.29 -15.77 5.44
CA THR A 216 -25.85 -15.43 6.79
C THR A 216 -26.41 -16.41 7.82
N GLN A 217 -27.66 -16.83 7.67
CA GLN A 217 -28.34 -17.77 8.55
C GLN A 217 -27.67 -19.15 8.47
N VAL A 218 -27.31 -19.62 7.28
CA VAL A 218 -26.56 -20.86 7.10
C VAL A 218 -25.17 -20.78 7.75
N ILE A 219 -24.46 -19.65 7.62
CA ILE A 219 -23.16 -19.45 8.28
C ILE A 219 -23.31 -19.50 9.81
N LEU A 220 -24.31 -18.81 10.36
CA LEU A 220 -24.60 -18.82 11.81
C LEU A 220 -24.96 -20.22 12.30
N ALA A 221 -25.82 -20.94 11.58
CA ALA A 221 -26.19 -22.32 11.90
C ALA A 221 -24.98 -23.26 11.86
N CYS A 222 -24.08 -23.10 10.88
CA CYS A 222 -22.83 -23.85 10.83
C CYS A 222 -21.96 -23.56 12.07
N ARG A 223 -21.84 -22.29 12.44
CA ARG A 223 -21.02 -21.87 13.59
C ARG A 223 -21.56 -22.35 14.93
N ASP A 224 -22.89 -22.42 15.07
CA ASP A 224 -23.59 -22.82 16.29
C ASP A 224 -23.65 -24.35 16.48
N ARG A 225 -23.83 -25.09 15.37
CA ARG A 225 -24.19 -26.50 15.43
C ARG A 225 -23.06 -27.46 15.04
N LEU A 226 -22.01 -27.03 14.37
CA LEU A 226 -20.94 -27.93 13.92
C LEU A 226 -19.82 -28.10 14.95
N ASP A 227 -18.97 -29.11 14.75
CA ASP A 227 -17.82 -29.38 15.61
C ASP A 227 -16.83 -28.21 15.62
N ALA A 228 -16.12 -28.03 16.75
CA ALA A 228 -15.16 -26.95 16.93
C ALA A 228 -14.10 -26.88 15.83
N ARG A 229 -13.62 -28.02 15.30
CA ARG A 229 -12.65 -28.06 14.18
C ARG A 229 -13.23 -27.46 12.90
N VAL A 230 -14.53 -27.61 12.67
CA VAL A 230 -15.22 -27.03 11.52
C VAL A 230 -15.42 -25.54 11.72
N VAL A 231 -15.76 -25.13 12.95
CA VAL A 231 -15.94 -23.71 13.32
C VAL A 231 -14.68 -22.89 13.04
N GLU A 232 -13.48 -23.45 13.19
CA GLU A 232 -12.22 -22.77 12.85
C GLU A 232 -12.16 -22.35 11.37
N TRP A 233 -12.60 -23.22 10.46
CA TRP A 233 -12.76 -22.86 9.04
C TRP A 233 -13.83 -21.79 8.85
N ILE A 234 -14.97 -21.88 9.53
CA ILE A 234 -16.04 -20.87 9.45
C ILE A 234 -15.52 -19.50 9.89
N ASP A 235 -14.76 -19.45 10.98
CA ASP A 235 -14.21 -18.21 11.53
C ASP A 235 -13.08 -17.62 10.66
N ALA A 236 -12.41 -18.44 9.83
CA ALA A 236 -11.46 -17.97 8.83
C ALA A 236 -12.14 -17.42 7.58
N VAL A 237 -13.21 -18.08 7.10
CA VAL A 237 -13.87 -17.77 5.81
C VAL A 237 -14.94 -16.67 5.91
N ALA A 238 -15.53 -16.47 7.09
CA ALA A 238 -16.59 -15.49 7.30
C ALA A 238 -16.55 -14.85 8.70
N ALA A 239 -16.96 -13.59 8.77
CA ALA A 239 -17.15 -12.87 10.01
C ALA A 239 -18.55 -12.23 10.02
N ILE A 240 -19.24 -12.31 11.15
CA ILE A 240 -20.52 -11.61 11.34
C ILE A 240 -20.23 -10.23 11.94
N ASN A 241 -20.76 -9.19 11.32
CA ASN A 241 -20.55 -7.81 11.74
C ASN A 241 -21.57 -7.36 12.80
N HIS A 242 -21.44 -6.13 13.29
CA HIS A 242 -22.35 -5.57 14.29
C HIS A 242 -23.78 -5.34 13.79
N THR A 243 -23.99 -5.29 12.46
CA THR A 243 -25.33 -5.23 11.85
C THR A 243 -25.94 -6.61 11.61
N GLY A 244 -25.22 -7.68 11.95
CA GLY A 244 -25.65 -9.06 11.77
C GLY A 244 -25.43 -9.63 10.37
N GLU A 245 -24.71 -8.94 9.48
CA GLU A 245 -24.40 -9.38 8.12
C GLU A 245 -23.06 -10.13 8.05
N ALA A 246 -22.97 -11.10 7.12
CA ALA A 246 -21.75 -11.84 6.85
C ALA A 246 -20.79 -11.02 5.95
N GLU A 247 -19.57 -10.84 6.43
CA GLU A 247 -18.44 -10.25 5.70
C GLU A 247 -17.37 -11.32 5.43
N PHE A 248 -16.68 -11.21 4.30
CA PHE A 248 -15.73 -12.24 3.83
C PHE A 248 -14.30 -11.71 3.75
N PRO A 249 -13.35 -12.28 4.52
CA PRO A 249 -11.93 -12.01 4.41
C PRO A 249 -11.40 -12.17 2.98
N ALA A 250 -10.57 -11.23 2.52
CA ALA A 250 -10.05 -11.25 1.15
C ALA A 250 -9.20 -12.48 0.83
N ILE A 251 -8.49 -13.00 1.84
CA ILE A 251 -7.69 -14.23 1.74
C ILE A 251 -8.49 -15.45 1.27
N LEU A 252 -9.80 -15.52 1.51
CA LEU A 252 -10.65 -16.66 1.16
C LEU A 252 -11.78 -16.30 0.18
N GLY A 253 -11.56 -15.28 -0.65
CA GLY A 253 -12.50 -14.89 -1.69
C GLY A 253 -13.83 -14.38 -1.11
N THR A 254 -14.95 -14.75 -1.71
CA THR A 254 -16.30 -14.32 -1.27
C THR A 254 -16.99 -15.42 -0.49
N GLY A 255 -16.39 -15.79 0.63
CA GLY A 255 -16.89 -16.83 1.53
C GLY A 255 -16.54 -18.23 1.08
N GLY A 256 -15.30 -18.46 0.61
CA GLY A 256 -14.83 -19.77 0.14
C GLY A 256 -14.95 -19.96 -1.38
N ASN A 257 -15.22 -18.88 -2.12
CA ASN A 257 -15.38 -18.92 -3.57
C ASN A 257 -14.55 -17.82 -4.24
N GLU A 258 -13.90 -18.17 -5.34
CA GLU A 258 -13.16 -17.28 -6.20
C GLU A 258 -13.60 -17.46 -7.67
N GLY A 259 -14.33 -16.48 -8.22
CA GLY A 259 -14.91 -16.58 -9.55
C GLY A 259 -15.82 -17.81 -9.69
N ARG A 260 -15.34 -18.85 -10.37
CA ARG A 260 -16.05 -20.14 -10.54
C ARG A 260 -15.48 -21.26 -9.65
N LEU A 261 -14.38 -21.01 -8.96
CA LEU A 261 -13.68 -21.98 -8.14
C LEU A 261 -14.25 -21.99 -6.73
N GLU A 262 -14.89 -23.11 -6.35
CA GLU A 262 -15.39 -23.32 -4.99
C GLU A 262 -14.35 -24.10 -4.19
N TYR A 263 -13.80 -23.49 -3.14
CA TYR A 263 -12.65 -24.04 -2.43
C TYR A 263 -12.98 -25.32 -1.67
N SER A 264 -14.13 -25.40 -1.01
CA SER A 264 -14.50 -26.57 -0.21
C SER A 264 -14.71 -27.80 -1.09
N ASN A 265 -15.38 -27.65 -2.24
CA ASN A 265 -15.63 -28.76 -3.15
C ASN A 265 -14.34 -29.23 -3.82
N THR A 266 -13.48 -28.28 -4.23
CA THR A 266 -12.17 -28.60 -4.79
C THR A 266 -11.27 -29.30 -3.77
N PHE A 267 -11.32 -28.87 -2.51
CA PHE A 267 -10.61 -29.50 -1.40
C PHE A 267 -11.06 -30.95 -1.20
N MET A 268 -12.37 -31.21 -1.12
CA MET A 268 -12.92 -32.57 -1.00
C MET A 268 -12.52 -33.46 -2.18
N LYS A 269 -12.55 -32.93 -3.41
CA LYS A 269 -12.10 -33.65 -4.60
C LYS A 269 -10.61 -34.01 -4.55
N ASN A 270 -9.76 -33.09 -4.11
CA ASN A 270 -8.33 -33.35 -3.99
C ASN A 270 -8.02 -34.32 -2.86
N LEU A 271 -8.77 -34.28 -1.74
CA LEU A 271 -8.63 -35.26 -0.67
C LEU A 271 -8.97 -36.67 -1.15
N SER A 272 -10.06 -36.84 -1.91
CA SER A 272 -10.42 -38.16 -2.43
C SER A 272 -9.37 -38.67 -3.43
N SER A 273 -8.87 -37.81 -4.33
CA SER A 273 -7.85 -38.22 -5.30
C SER A 273 -6.50 -38.56 -4.68
N LEU A 274 -6.14 -37.94 -3.55
CA LEU A 274 -4.85 -38.14 -2.88
C LEU A 274 -4.87 -39.27 -1.84
N LEU A 275 -5.96 -39.40 -1.08
CA LEU A 275 -6.02 -40.26 0.11
C LEU A 275 -6.89 -41.50 -0.07
N LEU A 276 -7.78 -41.52 -1.07
CA LEU A 276 -8.63 -42.67 -1.38
C LEU A 276 -8.23 -43.37 -2.70
N SER A 277 -7.20 -42.90 -3.37
CA SER A 277 -6.66 -43.51 -4.59
C SER A 277 -5.83 -44.76 -4.27
N ASP A 278 -5.87 -45.74 -5.18
CA ASP A 278 -5.04 -46.94 -5.13
C ASP A 278 -3.55 -46.64 -5.39
N ASP A 279 -3.24 -45.53 -6.08
CA ASP A 279 -1.86 -45.12 -6.39
C ASP A 279 -1.24 -44.26 -5.28
N GLN A 280 -0.88 -44.93 -4.17
CA GLN A 280 -0.20 -44.32 -3.04
C GLN A 280 1.20 -43.79 -3.39
N SER A 281 1.84 -44.38 -4.40
CA SER A 281 3.18 -43.98 -4.85
C SER A 281 3.18 -42.58 -5.48
N ALA A 282 2.18 -42.30 -6.32
CA ALA A 282 1.98 -40.97 -6.90
C ALA A 282 1.66 -39.92 -5.82
N SER A 283 0.79 -40.26 -4.86
CA SER A 283 0.45 -39.37 -3.75
C SER A 283 1.68 -39.03 -2.89
N CYS A 284 2.54 -40.01 -2.60
CA CYS A 284 3.80 -39.81 -1.90
C CYS A 284 4.77 -38.91 -2.68
N SER A 285 4.93 -39.14 -4.00
CA SER A 285 5.76 -38.29 -4.86
C SER A 285 5.27 -36.83 -4.89
N LEU A 286 3.95 -36.63 -4.96
CA LEU A 286 3.34 -35.30 -4.88
C LEU A 286 3.55 -34.65 -3.51
N LEU A 287 3.45 -35.41 -2.42
CA LEU A 287 3.68 -34.88 -1.08
C LEU A 287 5.14 -34.44 -0.89
N ARG A 288 6.11 -35.28 -1.30
CA ARG A 288 7.54 -34.95 -1.29
C ARG A 288 7.82 -33.67 -2.09
N ASN A 289 7.21 -33.52 -3.26
CA ASN A 289 7.30 -32.29 -4.03
C ASN A 289 6.79 -31.06 -3.24
N THR A 290 5.67 -31.18 -2.53
CA THR A 290 5.10 -30.06 -1.77
C THR A 290 5.94 -29.69 -0.54
N LEU A 291 6.43 -30.68 0.21
CA LEU A 291 7.15 -30.44 1.46
C LEU A 291 8.64 -30.13 1.25
N PHE A 292 9.30 -30.84 0.33
CA PHE A 292 10.75 -30.80 0.15
C PHE A 292 11.19 -30.22 -1.19
N GLY A 293 10.26 -29.99 -2.13
CA GLY A 293 10.60 -29.47 -3.46
C GLY A 293 11.16 -30.54 -4.41
N ASP A 294 11.04 -31.82 -4.06
CA ASP A 294 11.48 -32.93 -4.90
C ASP A 294 10.80 -32.91 -6.29
N PRO A 295 11.51 -33.26 -7.38
CA PRO A 295 10.90 -33.33 -8.70
C PRO A 295 9.84 -34.44 -8.76
N THR A 296 8.74 -34.18 -9.48
CA THR A 296 7.67 -35.16 -9.69
C THR A 296 7.10 -35.09 -11.11
N SER A 297 6.72 -36.25 -11.66
CA SER A 297 6.01 -36.39 -12.93
C SER A 297 4.48 -36.51 -12.78
N HIS A 298 3.96 -36.44 -11.56
CA HIS A 298 2.54 -36.74 -11.25
C HIS A 298 1.65 -35.49 -11.14
N LEU A 299 2.12 -34.32 -11.56
CA LEU A 299 1.33 -33.08 -11.50
C LEU A 299 0.05 -33.19 -12.35
N GLN A 300 -1.03 -32.55 -11.89
CA GLN A 300 -2.36 -32.66 -12.48
C GLN A 300 -2.88 -31.30 -12.96
N VAL A 301 -3.63 -31.27 -14.06
CA VAL A 301 -4.25 -30.01 -14.51
C VAL A 301 -5.42 -29.66 -13.59
N ALA A 302 -5.27 -28.59 -12.82
CA ALA A 302 -6.31 -28.06 -11.95
C ALA A 302 -6.09 -26.56 -11.65
N SER A 303 -7.11 -25.92 -11.08
CA SER A 303 -7.06 -24.51 -10.69
C SER A 303 -6.40 -24.33 -9.32
N VAL A 304 -5.45 -23.40 -9.20
CA VAL A 304 -4.75 -23.07 -7.94
C VAL A 304 -5.42 -21.98 -7.09
N GLY A 305 -6.44 -21.32 -7.62
CA GLY A 305 -7.02 -20.12 -7.02
C GLY A 305 -6.03 -18.95 -6.99
N GLN A 306 -6.22 -18.03 -6.05
CA GLN A 306 -5.44 -16.80 -5.95
C GLN A 306 -4.03 -16.95 -5.36
N TYR A 307 -3.65 -18.09 -4.78
CA TYR A 307 -2.47 -18.17 -3.91
C TYR A 307 -1.14 -18.42 -4.62
N ASP A 308 -1.19 -18.86 -5.89
CA ASP A 308 -0.01 -19.18 -6.69
C ASP A 308 -0.08 -18.46 -8.05
N PRO A 309 0.43 -17.22 -8.15
CA PRO A 309 0.39 -16.44 -9.38
C PRO A 309 1.15 -17.11 -10.54
N GLY A 310 2.21 -17.87 -10.24
CA GLY A 310 3.05 -18.53 -11.25
C GLY A 310 2.39 -19.76 -11.88
N ARG A 311 1.34 -20.30 -11.24
CA ARG A 311 0.59 -21.46 -11.72
C ARG A 311 -0.87 -21.17 -12.04
N ALA A 312 -1.28 -19.91 -11.98
CA ALA A 312 -2.65 -19.49 -12.30
C ALA A 312 -2.97 -19.57 -13.82
N GLY A 313 -1.98 -19.88 -14.67
CA GLY A 313 -2.08 -19.93 -16.13
C GLY A 313 -2.05 -18.54 -16.79
N GLY A 314 -2.23 -18.45 -18.10
CA GLY A 314 -2.29 -17.19 -18.85
C GLY A 314 -1.11 -16.98 -19.80
N PHE A 315 -0.89 -15.73 -20.20
CA PHE A 315 0.17 -15.39 -21.15
C PHE A 315 1.56 -15.59 -20.54
N ASN A 316 2.47 -16.23 -21.28
CA ASN A 316 3.86 -16.48 -20.87
C ASN A 316 4.05 -17.27 -19.56
N GLN A 317 3.02 -18.00 -19.09
CA GLN A 317 3.10 -18.80 -17.85
C GLN A 317 3.49 -20.27 -18.10
N GLY A 318 3.72 -20.69 -19.35
CA GLY A 318 4.12 -22.07 -19.68
C GLY A 318 4.70 -22.17 -21.09
N HIS A 319 4.87 -23.38 -21.62
CA HIS A 319 5.34 -23.58 -23.00
C HIS A 319 4.26 -23.15 -23.99
N GLY A 320 4.42 -21.96 -24.60
CA GLY A 320 3.47 -21.36 -25.55
C GLY A 320 3.15 -19.89 -25.23
N ILE A 321 2.35 -19.24 -26.08
CA ILE A 321 1.98 -17.82 -25.92
C ILE A 321 0.95 -17.64 -24.79
N GLU A 322 -0.06 -18.49 -24.75
CA GLU A 322 -1.05 -18.57 -23.67
C GLU A 322 -1.27 -20.04 -23.33
N ASN A 323 -1.09 -20.40 -22.06
CA ASN A 323 -1.42 -21.74 -21.60
C ASN A 323 -2.52 -21.68 -20.53
N LYS A 324 -3.62 -22.39 -20.77
CA LYS A 324 -4.79 -22.43 -19.87
C LYS A 324 -4.73 -23.59 -18.88
N ASP A 325 -4.06 -24.67 -19.28
CA ASP A 325 -3.99 -25.92 -18.54
C ASP A 325 -2.61 -26.05 -17.89
N PHE A 326 -2.50 -25.56 -16.66
CA PHE A 326 -1.25 -25.61 -15.92
C PHE A 326 -1.21 -26.81 -14.98
N PRO A 327 -0.14 -27.63 -14.99
CA PRO A 327 0.00 -28.75 -14.07
C PRO A 327 0.34 -28.24 -12.66
N VAL A 328 -0.45 -28.68 -11.69
CA VAL A 328 -0.41 -28.25 -10.29
C VAL A 328 -0.36 -29.47 -9.38
N ASN A 329 0.05 -29.24 -8.13
CA ASN A 329 0.13 -30.30 -7.15
C ASN A 329 -1.11 -30.23 -6.22
N PRO A 330 -1.98 -31.26 -6.20
CA PRO A 330 -3.16 -31.26 -5.35
C PRO A 330 -2.84 -31.17 -3.85
N TRP A 331 -1.69 -31.72 -3.40
CA TRP A 331 -1.24 -31.58 -2.01
C TRP A 331 -1.00 -30.12 -1.63
N SER A 332 -0.44 -29.32 -2.53
CA SER A 332 -0.24 -27.89 -2.30
C SER A 332 -1.56 -27.17 -2.11
N PHE A 333 -2.62 -27.52 -2.84
CA PHE A 333 -3.96 -26.94 -2.64
C PHE A 333 -4.55 -27.35 -1.28
N VAL A 334 -4.48 -28.64 -0.94
CA VAL A 334 -4.99 -29.18 0.34
C VAL A 334 -4.30 -28.49 1.52
N LEU A 335 -2.97 -28.45 1.53
CA LEU A 335 -2.22 -27.83 2.61
C LEU A 335 -2.39 -26.31 2.63
N THR A 336 -2.49 -25.64 1.47
CA THR A 336 -2.83 -24.21 1.44
C THR A 336 -4.15 -23.93 2.16
N MET A 337 -5.21 -24.71 1.86
CA MET A 337 -6.52 -24.54 2.50
C MET A 337 -6.44 -24.79 4.01
N GLU A 338 -5.77 -25.85 4.45
CA GLU A 338 -5.56 -26.13 5.88
C GLU A 338 -4.76 -25.00 6.58
N GLY A 339 -3.85 -24.35 5.86
CA GLY A 339 -3.07 -23.21 6.34
C GLY A 339 -3.89 -21.93 6.52
N THR A 340 -4.88 -21.71 5.66
CA THR A 340 -5.77 -20.53 5.77
C THR A 340 -6.59 -20.50 7.05
N ILE A 341 -6.83 -21.64 7.70
CA ILE A 341 -7.57 -21.72 8.96
C ILE A 341 -6.84 -20.93 10.08
N SER A 342 -5.51 -20.90 10.05
CA SER A 342 -4.69 -20.11 10.99
C SER A 342 -4.93 -18.59 10.86
N TRP A 343 -5.53 -18.13 9.77
CA TRP A 343 -5.82 -16.73 9.48
C TRP A 343 -7.19 -16.26 9.99
N ALA A 344 -7.81 -16.96 10.92
CA ALA A 344 -9.03 -16.51 11.59
C ALA A 344 -8.75 -15.35 12.56
N SER A 345 -9.33 -14.16 12.34
CA SER A 345 -9.22 -13.03 13.28
C SER A 345 -10.10 -13.18 14.51
N SER A 346 -9.63 -12.68 15.66
CA SER A 346 -10.40 -12.58 16.90
C SER A 346 -11.61 -11.63 16.80
N VAL A 347 -12.63 -11.87 17.64
CA VAL A 347 -13.82 -11.01 17.76
C VAL A 347 -13.46 -9.58 18.18
N ALA A 348 -12.51 -9.41 19.09
CA ALA A 348 -12.06 -8.10 19.56
C ALA A 348 -11.49 -7.25 18.42
N ARG A 349 -10.78 -7.86 17.49
CA ARG A 349 -10.26 -7.17 16.31
C ARG A 349 -11.36 -6.79 15.33
N ARG A 350 -12.33 -7.69 15.12
CA ARG A 350 -13.52 -7.44 14.28
C ARG A 350 -14.35 -6.24 14.80
N GLN A 351 -14.37 -6.02 16.12
CA GLN A 351 -15.07 -4.90 16.76
C GLN A 351 -14.28 -3.58 16.73
N ARG A 352 -12.94 -3.62 16.75
CA ARG A 352 -12.08 -2.41 16.68
C ARG A 352 -12.03 -1.78 15.28
N SER A 353 -12.33 -2.53 14.22
CA SER A 353 -12.35 -2.00 12.86
C SER A 353 -13.63 -1.20 12.59
N THR A 354 -13.59 0.13 12.66
CA THR A 354 -14.72 1.01 12.33
C THR A 354 -14.84 1.34 10.82
N GLY A 355 -14.32 0.47 9.93
CA GLY A 355 -14.34 0.64 8.47
C GLY A 355 -14.84 -0.60 7.71
N PRO A 356 -15.19 -0.47 6.42
CA PRO A 356 -15.74 -1.57 5.62
C PRO A 356 -14.73 -2.72 5.43
N GLY A 357 -15.17 -3.97 5.66
CA GLY A 357 -14.66 -5.26 5.13
C GLY A 357 -13.19 -5.66 5.33
N PHE A 358 -12.24 -4.82 4.92
CA PHE A 358 -10.84 -5.20 4.67
C PHE A 358 -10.03 -5.47 5.94
N LEU A 359 -10.38 -4.85 7.07
CA LEU A 359 -9.59 -4.83 8.31
C LEU A 359 -9.77 -6.06 9.23
N ARG A 360 -10.29 -7.18 8.70
CA ARG A 360 -10.77 -8.30 9.52
C ARG A 360 -10.08 -9.63 9.27
N SER A 361 -9.08 -9.68 8.38
CA SER A 361 -8.11 -10.78 8.26
C SER A 361 -6.79 -10.36 8.91
N PRO A 362 -6.04 -11.25 9.60
CA PRO A 362 -4.71 -10.96 10.16
C PRO A 362 -3.87 -10.15 9.19
N PHE A 363 -3.24 -9.07 9.67
CA PHE A 363 -2.28 -8.28 8.88
C PHE A 363 -2.72 -7.93 7.44
N THR A 364 -4.00 -7.61 7.26
CA THR A 364 -4.58 -7.27 5.95
C THR A 364 -5.03 -5.82 5.96
N VAL A 365 -4.59 -5.05 4.98
CA VAL A 365 -4.84 -3.61 4.85
C VAL A 365 -5.31 -3.27 3.44
N ARG A 366 -5.73 -2.01 3.23
CA ARG A 366 -5.98 -1.52 1.88
C ARG A 366 -4.68 -1.46 1.10
N PRO A 367 -4.70 -1.82 -0.20
CA PRO A 367 -3.52 -1.80 -1.02
C PRO A 367 -2.97 -0.39 -1.17
N THR A 368 -1.65 -0.28 -1.29
CA THR A 368 -0.98 0.98 -1.63
C THR A 368 0.02 0.74 -2.74
N PRO A 369 -0.03 1.45 -3.87
CA PRO A 369 0.76 1.15 -5.08
C PRO A 369 2.23 1.58 -4.96
N VAL A 370 2.90 1.21 -3.86
CA VAL A 370 4.31 1.54 -3.58
C VAL A 370 5.11 0.28 -3.26
N GLY A 371 6.40 0.28 -3.60
CA GLY A 371 7.34 -0.77 -3.17
C GLY A 371 7.46 -1.99 -4.09
N TYR A 372 6.98 -1.94 -5.33
CA TYR A 372 7.27 -2.96 -6.36
C TYR A 372 7.30 -2.34 -7.76
N ALA A 373 8.12 -2.91 -8.66
CA ALA A 373 8.51 -2.27 -9.93
C ALA A 373 7.37 -2.10 -10.96
N SER A 374 6.26 -2.82 -10.81
CA SER A 374 5.11 -2.75 -11.71
C SER A 374 3.92 -1.97 -11.16
N SER A 375 4.07 -1.23 -10.06
CA SER A 375 2.92 -0.58 -9.42
C SER A 375 2.34 0.54 -10.30
N CYS A 376 1.03 0.51 -10.51
CA CYS A 376 0.32 1.52 -11.30
C CYS A 376 -0.95 2.04 -10.60
N ASP A 377 -1.42 3.23 -10.99
CA ASP A 377 -2.60 3.86 -10.35
C ASP A 377 -3.89 3.04 -10.55
N LYS A 378 -3.93 2.18 -11.57
CA LYS A 378 -5.05 1.24 -11.75
C LYS A 378 -5.04 0.13 -10.70
N ASP A 379 -3.87 -0.24 -10.17
CA ASP A 379 -3.75 -1.26 -9.14
C ASP A 379 -4.48 -0.84 -7.86
N GLU A 380 -4.55 0.46 -7.51
CA GLU A 380 -5.30 0.88 -6.31
C GLU A 380 -6.80 0.58 -6.42
N ASN A 381 -7.36 0.70 -7.63
CA ASN A 381 -8.78 0.44 -7.90
C ASN A 381 -9.07 -1.06 -8.19
N ASP A 382 -8.10 -1.78 -8.73
CA ASP A 382 -8.22 -3.19 -9.13
C ASP A 382 -7.73 -4.17 -8.04
N ALA A 383 -6.93 -3.72 -7.08
CA ALA A 383 -6.46 -4.53 -5.97
C ALA A 383 -7.52 -4.65 -4.87
N ARG A 384 -7.77 -5.88 -4.44
CA ARG A 384 -8.78 -6.15 -3.40
C ARG A 384 -8.26 -5.90 -1.99
N ALA A 385 -7.03 -6.30 -1.70
CA ALA A 385 -6.40 -6.11 -0.40
C ALA A 385 -4.89 -6.32 -0.51
N GLU A 386 -4.17 -5.90 0.51
CA GLU A 386 -2.74 -6.19 0.69
C GLU A 386 -2.56 -6.99 1.98
N ILE A 387 -1.92 -8.15 1.85
CA ILE A 387 -1.68 -9.10 2.94
C ILE A 387 -0.22 -9.01 3.34
N TRP A 388 0.05 -8.85 4.63
CA TRP A 388 1.38 -8.83 5.21
C TRP A 388 1.59 -10.12 6.01
N ALA A 389 2.28 -11.10 5.40
CA ALA A 389 2.55 -12.39 6.01
C ALA A 389 3.80 -12.30 6.91
N PRO A 390 3.69 -12.54 8.23
CA PRO A 390 4.82 -12.42 9.16
C PRO A 390 5.85 -13.53 8.96
N LEU A 391 7.13 -13.17 9.01
CA LEU A 391 8.26 -14.08 9.11
C LEU A 391 8.95 -13.87 10.45
N TRP A 392 9.34 -14.98 11.08
CA TRP A 392 9.97 -14.99 12.39
C TRP A 392 11.11 -16.02 12.40
N GLY A 393 12.23 -15.67 13.02
CA GLY A 393 13.44 -16.51 13.02
C GLY A 393 13.55 -17.49 14.20
N CYS A 394 12.70 -17.35 15.23
CA CYS A 394 12.76 -18.19 16.43
C CYS A 394 11.71 -19.32 16.38
N PRO A 395 11.99 -20.55 16.84
CA PRO A 395 10.97 -21.61 16.85
C PRO A 395 9.73 -21.24 17.70
N VAL A 396 8.53 -21.30 17.10
CA VAL A 396 7.25 -20.94 17.73
C VAL A 396 6.26 -22.11 17.63
N GLY A 397 5.53 -22.39 18.72
CA GLY A 397 4.47 -23.42 18.73
C GLY A 397 3.17 -22.94 18.08
N TYR A 398 2.35 -23.86 17.55
CA TYR A 398 1.11 -23.47 16.85
C TYR A 398 0.13 -22.67 17.71
N HIS A 399 -0.01 -22.97 19.00
CA HIS A 399 -0.93 -22.22 19.89
C HIS A 399 -0.53 -20.74 20.01
N GLU A 400 0.77 -20.46 20.16
CA GLU A 400 1.31 -19.10 20.24
C GLU A 400 1.10 -18.36 18.91
N LEU A 401 1.40 -19.03 17.79
CA LEU A 401 1.18 -18.51 16.45
C LEU A 401 -0.30 -18.17 16.20
N ARG A 402 -1.22 -19.06 16.57
CA ARG A 402 -2.67 -18.85 16.43
C ARG A 402 -3.13 -17.64 17.25
N SER A 403 -2.69 -17.52 18.49
CA SER A 403 -2.99 -16.34 19.32
C SER A 403 -2.47 -15.06 18.66
N PHE A 404 -1.22 -15.06 18.17
CA PHE A 404 -0.61 -13.94 17.48
C PHE A 404 -1.36 -13.51 16.22
N LEU A 405 -1.64 -14.44 15.29
CA LEU A 405 -2.38 -14.18 14.06
C LEU A 405 -3.80 -13.68 14.38
N SER A 406 -4.50 -14.30 15.34
CA SER A 406 -5.85 -13.92 15.71
C SER A 406 -5.94 -12.49 16.29
N GLU A 407 -4.91 -12.03 16.99
CA GLU A 407 -4.80 -10.64 17.45
C GLU A 407 -4.49 -9.70 16.28
N GLY A 408 -3.62 -10.13 15.36
CA GLY A 408 -3.33 -9.45 14.10
C GLY A 408 -3.02 -7.96 14.26
N ARG A 409 -2.35 -7.60 15.36
CA ARG A 409 -2.16 -6.22 15.79
C ARG A 409 -1.06 -5.55 14.98
N ALA A 410 -1.41 -4.47 14.30
CA ALA A 410 -0.49 -3.57 13.63
C ALA A 410 -0.97 -2.15 13.87
N ASP A 411 -0.39 -1.48 14.86
CA ASP A 411 -0.84 -0.17 15.31
C ASP A 411 0.18 0.93 14.97
N VAL A 412 -0.33 2.06 14.48
CA VAL A 412 0.39 3.32 14.38
C VAL A 412 -0.07 4.20 15.56
N GLY A 413 0.75 4.25 16.61
CA GLY A 413 0.42 4.93 17.86
C GLY A 413 -0.78 4.29 18.56
N ARG A 414 -1.97 4.90 18.44
CA ARG A 414 -3.23 4.42 19.05
C ARG A 414 -4.24 3.88 18.04
N LYS A 415 -3.91 3.89 16.75
CA LYS A 415 -4.84 3.50 15.66
C LYS A 415 -4.30 2.27 14.94
N PRO A 416 -5.16 1.32 14.56
CA PRO A 416 -4.74 0.23 13.68
C PRO A 416 -4.37 0.77 12.30
N ALA A 417 -3.33 0.20 11.69
CA ALA A 417 -2.94 0.48 10.32
C ALA A 417 -4.05 0.07 9.34
N SER A 418 -4.32 0.92 8.37
CA SER A 418 -5.40 0.75 7.39
C SER A 418 -4.95 0.73 5.93
N THR A 419 -3.71 1.13 5.67
CA THR A 419 -3.05 1.10 4.36
C THR A 419 -1.68 0.41 4.45
N GLY A 420 -1.10 0.04 3.31
CA GLY A 420 0.25 -0.55 3.26
C GLY A 420 1.32 0.37 3.86
N ILE A 421 1.20 1.68 3.69
CA ILE A 421 2.16 2.66 4.26
C ILE A 421 2.00 2.77 5.78
N GLU A 422 0.77 2.82 6.29
CA GLU A 422 0.53 2.80 7.75
C GLU A 422 1.04 1.47 8.35
N PHE A 423 0.94 0.36 7.62
CA PHE A 423 1.50 -0.92 8.07
C PHE A 423 3.04 -0.87 8.12
N ALA A 424 3.68 -0.30 7.09
CA ALA A 424 5.13 -0.05 7.09
C ALA A 424 5.56 0.83 8.27
N GLU A 425 4.77 1.86 8.64
CA GLU A 425 5.02 2.68 9.82
C GLU A 425 4.87 1.88 11.11
N ALA A 426 3.84 1.02 11.22
CA ALA A 426 3.66 0.12 12.36
C ALA A 426 4.85 -0.85 12.51
N ALA A 427 5.34 -1.42 11.40
CA ALA A 427 6.53 -2.27 11.38
C ALA A 427 7.81 -1.51 11.80
N SER A 428 7.92 -0.24 11.42
CA SER A 428 9.08 0.59 11.73
C SER A 428 9.05 1.22 13.14
N SER A 429 7.89 1.19 13.80
CA SER A 429 7.69 1.75 15.15
C SER A 429 7.47 0.66 16.21
N LEU A 430 7.76 -0.60 15.87
CA LEU A 430 7.54 -1.78 16.71
C LEU A 430 6.07 -2.00 17.11
N GLY A 431 5.12 -1.40 16.38
CA GLY A 431 3.67 -1.59 16.55
C GLY A 431 3.16 -2.99 16.17
N VAL A 432 4.06 -3.84 15.64
CA VAL A 432 3.86 -5.24 15.27
C VAL A 432 4.85 -6.18 15.98
N ASP A 433 5.75 -5.63 16.81
CA ASP A 433 6.90 -6.37 17.35
C ASP A 433 6.45 -7.40 18.40
N ARG A 434 6.53 -8.67 18.02
CA ARG A 434 6.30 -9.86 18.84
C ARG A 434 7.20 -11.01 18.40
N GLY A 435 8.47 -10.70 18.11
CA GLY A 435 9.43 -11.66 17.55
C GLY A 435 9.33 -11.86 16.04
N VAL A 436 8.51 -11.05 15.35
CA VAL A 436 8.50 -10.97 13.89
C VAL A 436 9.72 -10.19 13.43
N THR A 437 10.46 -10.75 12.49
CA THR A 437 11.68 -10.14 11.93
C THR A 437 11.40 -9.42 10.61
N GLU A 438 10.44 -9.91 9.84
CA GLU A 438 10.12 -9.40 8.51
C GLU A 438 8.66 -9.71 8.16
N PHE A 439 8.09 -8.98 7.21
CA PHE A 439 6.83 -9.34 6.56
C PHE A 439 7.04 -9.53 5.06
N VAL A 440 6.47 -10.59 4.49
CA VAL A 440 6.28 -10.71 3.04
C VAL A 440 4.95 -10.08 2.68
N ARG A 441 4.97 -9.23 1.66
CA ARG A 441 3.81 -8.45 1.26
C ARG A 441 3.19 -9.06 0.01
N TYR A 442 1.87 -9.21 -0.01
CA TYR A 442 1.13 -9.79 -1.12
C TYR A 442 0.01 -8.84 -1.53
N SER A 443 0.04 -8.38 -2.78
CA SER A 443 -1.04 -7.58 -3.35
C SER A 443 -2.04 -8.50 -4.05
N LEU A 444 -3.31 -8.49 -3.63
CA LEU A 444 -4.38 -9.25 -4.28
C LEU A 444 -4.88 -8.49 -5.50
N LEU A 445 -4.24 -8.72 -6.65
CA LEU A 445 -4.53 -8.03 -7.91
C LEU A 445 -5.57 -8.78 -8.75
N LYS A 446 -6.47 -8.04 -9.40
CA LYS A 446 -7.45 -8.60 -10.33
C LYS A 446 -6.76 -9.06 -11.62
N ARG A 447 -7.06 -10.28 -12.07
CA ARG A 447 -6.46 -10.87 -13.28
C ARG A 447 -7.40 -10.90 -14.49
N ARG A 448 -8.51 -11.64 -14.39
CA ARG A 448 -9.52 -11.79 -15.47
C ARG A 448 -10.90 -12.02 -14.85
N GLY A 449 -11.85 -11.14 -15.16
CA GLY A 449 -13.11 -11.11 -14.42
C GLY A 449 -12.84 -10.95 -12.92
N ASP A 450 -13.66 -11.54 -12.06
CA ASP A 450 -13.50 -11.44 -10.60
C ASP A 450 -12.57 -12.52 -10.00
N SER A 451 -11.50 -12.88 -10.74
CA SER A 451 -10.43 -13.77 -10.27
C SER A 451 -9.21 -12.94 -9.87
N TYR A 452 -8.60 -13.26 -8.74
CA TYR A 452 -7.49 -12.51 -8.13
C TYR A 452 -6.22 -13.35 -8.08
N VAL A 453 -5.09 -12.69 -7.86
CA VAL A 453 -3.81 -13.36 -7.56
C VAL A 453 -3.09 -12.62 -6.45
N ALA A 454 -2.55 -13.35 -5.49
CA ALA A 454 -1.68 -12.86 -4.42
C ALA A 454 -0.27 -12.71 -4.97
N LEU A 455 0.01 -11.56 -5.59
CA LEU A 455 1.32 -11.26 -6.16
C LEU A 455 2.28 -10.82 -5.05
N PRO A 456 3.45 -11.46 -4.89
CA PRO A 456 4.50 -10.95 -4.01
C PRO A 456 4.90 -9.52 -4.40
N ALA A 457 4.83 -8.60 -3.44
CA ALA A 457 5.04 -7.16 -3.60
C ALA A 457 6.26 -6.68 -2.79
N GLY A 458 7.21 -7.58 -2.52
CA GLY A 458 8.42 -7.32 -1.74
C GLY A 458 8.30 -7.70 -0.27
N ARG A 459 9.40 -7.56 0.45
CA ARG A 459 9.50 -7.82 1.88
C ARG A 459 9.83 -6.55 2.64
N PHE A 460 9.45 -6.53 3.92
CA PHE A 460 9.61 -5.37 4.78
C PHE A 460 10.15 -5.77 6.16
N PRO A 461 11.34 -5.29 6.56
CA PRO A 461 11.94 -5.64 7.84
C PRO A 461 11.21 -4.96 9.00
N VAL A 462 11.01 -5.68 10.10
CA VAL A 462 10.55 -5.09 11.37
C VAL A 462 11.76 -4.55 12.10
N SER A 463 11.88 -3.23 12.17
CA SER A 463 13.03 -2.57 12.81
C SER A 463 12.63 -1.24 13.41
N ALA A 464 13.13 -0.91 14.59
CA ALA A 464 12.85 0.38 15.21
C ALA A 464 13.56 1.50 14.44
N ARG A 465 12.78 2.47 13.93
CA ARG A 465 13.28 3.65 13.23
C ARG A 465 12.81 4.92 13.91
N THR A 466 13.75 5.80 14.20
CA THR A 466 13.45 7.14 14.75
C THR A 466 12.67 8.02 13.78
N GLU A 467 12.84 7.77 12.49
CA GLU A 467 12.22 8.49 11.39
C GLU A 467 10.71 8.23 11.29
N SER A 468 10.20 7.16 11.94
CA SER A 468 8.76 6.94 12.09
C SER A 468 8.05 8.10 12.80
N ASP A 469 8.71 8.79 13.74
CA ASP A 469 8.15 9.98 14.38
C ASP A 469 8.03 11.17 13.42
N LEU A 470 8.95 11.28 12.43
CA LEU A 470 8.84 12.28 11.36
C LEU A 470 7.64 11.97 10.48
N ILE A 471 7.49 10.71 10.05
CA ILE A 471 6.35 10.29 9.23
C ILE A 471 5.02 10.57 9.94
N ARG A 472 4.93 10.33 11.25
CA ARG A 472 3.74 10.65 12.04
C ARG A 472 3.40 12.14 12.05
N GLU A 473 4.41 13.01 12.11
CA GLU A 473 4.22 14.46 11.98
C GLU A 473 3.74 14.85 10.57
N LEU A 474 4.31 14.23 9.52
CA LEU A 474 3.94 14.46 8.12
C LEU A 474 2.50 14.01 7.80
N ASN A 475 2.09 12.83 8.29
CA ASN A 475 0.78 12.24 8.03
C ASN A 475 -0.38 13.16 8.44
N GLN A 476 -0.21 13.95 9.50
CA GLN A 476 -1.22 14.94 9.92
C GLN A 476 -1.44 16.02 8.85
N LEU A 477 -0.37 16.43 8.16
CA LEU A 477 -0.43 17.41 7.08
C LEU A 477 -0.94 16.79 5.79
N LEU A 478 -0.49 15.56 5.46
CA LEU A 478 -0.96 14.83 4.28
C LEU A 478 -2.46 14.59 4.32
N GLY A 479 -3.06 14.32 5.48
CA GLY A 479 -4.52 14.22 5.59
C GLY A 479 -5.26 15.48 5.13
N SER A 480 -4.68 16.67 5.32
CA SER A 480 -5.26 17.93 4.81
C SER A 480 -5.11 18.09 3.30
N VAL A 481 -3.99 17.61 2.74
CA VAL A 481 -3.70 17.56 1.31
C VAL A 481 -4.63 16.57 0.61
N ASP A 482 -4.77 15.36 1.13
CA ASP A 482 -5.64 14.32 0.57
C ASP A 482 -7.10 14.78 0.56
N ASN A 483 -7.55 15.45 1.62
CA ASN A 483 -8.87 16.07 1.67
C ASN A 483 -9.05 17.20 0.64
N PHE A 484 -7.97 17.89 0.26
CA PHE A 484 -8.00 18.86 -0.84
C PHE A 484 -8.06 18.16 -2.20
N LEU A 485 -7.25 17.12 -2.43
CA LEU A 485 -7.22 16.35 -3.68
C LEU A 485 -8.55 15.64 -3.96
N ARG A 486 -9.26 15.17 -2.92
CA ARG A 486 -10.60 14.57 -3.07
C ARG A 486 -11.70 15.54 -3.52
N LYS A 487 -11.48 16.86 -3.44
CA LYS A 487 -12.47 17.86 -3.86
C LYS A 487 -12.50 18.10 -5.37
N PHE A 488 -11.56 17.54 -6.12
CA PHE A 488 -11.58 17.61 -7.58
C PHE A 488 -12.73 16.76 -8.13
N LYS A 489 -13.49 17.33 -9.06
CA LYS A 489 -14.65 16.67 -9.70
C LYS A 489 -14.21 15.94 -10.97
N GLY A 490 -15.06 15.03 -11.47
CA GLY A 490 -14.78 14.26 -12.70
C GLY A 490 -13.76 13.16 -12.45
N ASP A 491 -12.73 13.10 -13.29
CA ASP A 491 -11.66 12.07 -13.25
C ASP A 491 -10.65 12.23 -12.09
N GLY A 492 -10.96 13.10 -11.12
CA GLY A 492 -10.11 13.37 -9.95
C GLY A 492 -9.09 14.49 -10.16
N PRO A 493 -8.03 14.55 -9.33
CA PRO A 493 -6.99 15.57 -9.45
C PRO A 493 -6.17 15.40 -10.75
N PRO A 494 -5.56 16.48 -11.29
CA PRO A 494 -4.66 16.38 -12.44
C PRO A 494 -3.51 15.38 -12.18
N ALA A 495 -3.07 14.69 -13.22
CA ALA A 495 -2.02 13.67 -13.13
C ALA A 495 -0.74 14.14 -12.42
N SER A 496 -0.36 15.42 -12.57
CA SER A 496 0.78 15.99 -11.86
C SER A 496 0.62 16.00 -10.34
N PHE A 497 -0.60 16.23 -9.82
CA PHE A 497 -0.88 16.15 -8.39
C PHE A 497 -0.86 14.71 -7.89
N SER A 498 -1.49 13.78 -8.63
CA SER A 498 -1.49 12.36 -8.30
C SER A 498 -0.07 11.80 -8.28
N SER A 499 0.74 12.09 -9.31
CA SER A 499 2.15 11.71 -9.40
C SER A 499 2.97 12.27 -8.24
N ALA A 500 2.87 13.57 -7.96
CA ALA A 500 3.63 14.18 -6.87
C ALA A 500 3.24 13.63 -5.48
N ARG A 501 1.94 13.33 -5.27
CA ARG A 501 1.47 12.70 -4.02
C ARG A 501 1.99 11.26 -3.90
N ARG A 502 2.02 10.50 -4.99
CA ARG A 502 2.57 9.13 -5.03
C ARG A 502 4.08 9.11 -4.79
N GLU A 503 4.83 10.06 -5.35
CA GLU A 503 6.26 10.18 -5.09
C GLU A 503 6.56 10.41 -3.59
N ILE A 504 5.68 11.10 -2.86
CA ILE A 504 5.78 11.23 -1.40
C ILE A 504 5.56 9.86 -0.74
N ASP A 505 4.55 9.10 -1.16
CA ASP A 505 4.29 7.75 -0.63
C ASP A 505 5.47 6.79 -0.89
N GLU A 506 6.06 6.83 -2.08
CA GLU A 506 7.25 6.06 -2.43
C GLU A 506 8.47 6.49 -1.59
N ALA A 507 8.67 7.79 -1.36
CA ALA A 507 9.73 8.29 -0.52
C ALA A 507 9.53 7.95 0.97
N ILE A 508 8.29 7.96 1.48
CA ILE A 508 7.96 7.49 2.83
C ILE A 508 8.31 6.00 2.95
N TYR A 509 7.84 5.18 2.01
CA TYR A 509 8.09 3.75 2.03
C TYR A 509 9.59 3.43 2.00
N THR A 510 10.34 4.09 1.11
CA THR A 510 11.80 3.93 1.00
C THR A 510 12.51 4.35 2.29
N LEU A 511 12.09 5.47 2.91
CA LEU A 511 12.63 5.93 4.18
C LEU A 511 12.36 4.94 5.31
N LEU A 512 11.17 4.33 5.37
CA LEU A 512 10.82 3.37 6.41
C LEU A 512 11.62 2.05 6.29
N ILE A 513 11.96 1.64 5.07
CA ILE A 513 12.85 0.48 4.85
C ILE A 513 14.29 0.78 5.27
N HIS A 514 14.87 1.84 4.69
CA HIS A 514 16.32 2.05 4.74
C HIS A 514 16.76 2.99 5.87
N GLY A 515 15.92 3.93 6.29
CA GLY A 515 16.26 5.00 7.22
C GLY A 515 17.30 5.97 6.67
N GLY A 516 17.74 6.90 7.50
CA GLY A 516 18.90 7.76 7.21
C GLY A 516 18.60 9.04 6.43
N ALA A 517 19.55 9.98 6.54
CA ALA A 517 19.33 11.36 6.14
C ALA A 517 19.11 11.56 4.64
N THR A 518 19.74 10.75 3.79
CA THR A 518 19.57 10.82 2.33
C THR A 518 18.12 10.53 1.93
N HIS A 519 17.44 9.58 2.58
CA HIS A 519 16.04 9.29 2.29
C HIS A 519 15.10 10.38 2.84
N VAL A 520 15.43 10.98 3.99
CA VAL A 520 14.70 12.15 4.50
C VAL A 520 14.85 13.33 3.54
N LYS A 521 16.05 13.58 2.99
CA LYS A 521 16.31 14.59 1.96
C LYS A 521 15.39 14.39 0.74
N TYR A 522 15.33 13.19 0.19
CA TYR A 522 14.47 12.92 -0.97
C TYR A 522 12.97 13.00 -0.65
N LEU A 523 12.56 12.64 0.57
CA LEU A 523 11.19 12.86 1.04
C LEU A 523 10.85 14.37 1.11
N VAL A 524 11.74 15.19 1.66
CA VAL A 524 11.55 16.65 1.68
C VAL A 524 11.49 17.22 0.25
N ALA A 525 12.32 16.73 -0.66
CA ALA A 525 12.27 17.12 -2.07
C ALA A 525 10.92 16.76 -2.73
N ALA A 526 10.40 15.55 -2.48
CA ALA A 526 9.08 15.13 -2.97
C ALA A 526 7.94 16.02 -2.44
N ILE A 527 7.98 16.39 -1.15
CA ILE A 527 7.06 17.37 -0.56
C ILE A 527 7.14 18.71 -1.30
N GLY A 528 8.36 19.16 -1.61
CA GLY A 528 8.57 20.41 -2.32
C GLY A 528 8.03 20.44 -3.75
N ARG A 529 8.13 19.32 -4.48
CA ARG A 529 7.51 19.20 -5.81
C ARG A 529 5.99 19.38 -5.74
N LEU A 530 5.35 18.78 -4.74
CA LEU A 530 3.92 18.98 -4.50
C LEU A 530 3.59 20.42 -4.08
N GLU A 531 4.35 21.02 -3.16
CA GLU A 531 4.16 22.42 -2.76
C GLU A 531 4.28 23.37 -3.96
N ARG A 532 5.24 23.14 -4.87
CA ARG A 532 5.41 23.97 -6.06
C ARG A 532 4.16 23.95 -6.95
N LEU A 533 3.53 22.79 -7.13
CA LEU A 533 2.26 22.67 -7.87
C LEU A 533 1.12 23.44 -7.18
N MET A 534 1.04 23.35 -5.85
CA MET A 534 0.03 24.09 -5.07
C MET A 534 0.27 25.61 -5.14
N ALA A 535 1.52 26.07 -5.01
CA ALA A 535 1.88 27.48 -5.08
C ALA A 535 1.59 28.08 -6.46
N GLN A 536 1.87 27.36 -7.56
CA GLN A 536 1.61 27.82 -8.93
C GLN A 536 0.13 27.94 -9.27
N ARG A 537 -0.72 27.08 -8.68
CA ARG A 537 -2.18 27.12 -8.91
C ARG A 537 -2.80 28.43 -8.41
N GLY A 538 -2.29 28.94 -7.29
CA GLY A 538 -2.85 30.08 -6.57
C GLY A 538 -4.14 29.76 -5.81
N PRO A 539 -4.53 30.61 -4.84
CA PRO A 539 -5.62 30.35 -3.89
C PRO A 539 -7.04 30.53 -4.45
N GLU A 540 -7.17 31.19 -5.61
CA GLU A 540 -8.46 31.56 -6.19
C GLU A 540 -9.14 30.43 -6.97
N ARG A 541 -8.37 29.42 -7.42
CA ARG A 541 -8.86 28.34 -8.29
C ARG A 541 -9.57 27.24 -7.50
N ASP A 542 -10.73 26.79 -7.98
CA ASP A 542 -11.45 25.65 -7.41
C ASP A 542 -10.86 24.29 -7.84
N PRO A 543 -10.86 23.26 -6.96
CA PRO A 543 -11.16 23.36 -5.53
C PRO A 543 -10.11 24.19 -4.78
N LYS A 544 -10.56 24.92 -3.75
CA LYS A 544 -9.68 25.79 -2.94
C LYS A 544 -8.95 24.99 -1.86
N LEU A 545 -7.66 25.26 -1.71
CA LEU A 545 -6.86 24.84 -0.56
C LEU A 545 -7.04 25.88 0.56
N ALA A 546 -7.60 25.47 1.69
CA ALA A 546 -8.07 26.41 2.73
C ALA A 546 -6.98 27.34 3.29
N ARG A 547 -5.75 26.84 3.41
CA ARG A 547 -4.58 27.59 3.87
C ARG A 547 -3.30 26.95 3.33
N PRO A 548 -2.18 27.69 3.24
CA PRO A 548 -0.87 27.12 2.95
C PRO A 548 -0.53 26.00 3.93
N VAL A 549 0.06 24.91 3.43
CA VAL A 549 0.44 23.78 4.28
C VAL A 549 1.68 24.17 5.09
N SER A 550 1.59 24.02 6.41
CA SER A 550 2.69 24.26 7.35
C SER A 550 2.40 23.52 8.64
N GLY A 551 3.45 23.01 9.29
CA GLY A 551 3.32 22.26 10.53
C GLY A 551 4.44 21.25 10.78
N LEU A 552 5.46 21.18 9.94
CA LEU A 552 6.62 20.36 10.24
C LEU A 552 7.51 21.08 11.26
N SER A 553 8.07 20.33 12.20
CA SER A 553 9.01 20.86 13.18
C SER A 553 10.37 21.13 12.54
N PRO A 554 11.18 22.06 13.08
CA PRO A 554 12.52 22.32 12.56
C PRO A 554 13.48 21.11 12.54
N ARG A 555 13.15 20.04 13.28
CA ARG A 555 13.99 18.82 13.38
C ARG A 555 14.18 18.13 12.03
N TRP A 556 13.27 18.35 11.07
CA TRP A 556 13.37 17.82 9.70
C TRP A 556 14.63 18.28 8.97
N ILE A 557 15.20 19.44 9.34
CA ILE A 557 16.43 19.95 8.74
C ILE A 557 17.63 19.10 9.16
N VAL A 558 17.73 18.78 10.46
CA VAL A 558 18.76 17.90 11.00
C VAL A 558 18.62 16.49 10.43
N ALA A 559 17.37 16.01 10.33
CA ALA A 559 17.08 14.68 9.81
C ALA A 559 17.41 14.56 8.32
N ALA A 560 17.23 15.62 7.52
CA ALA A 560 17.57 15.65 6.11
C ALA A 560 19.07 15.87 5.82
N ASP A 561 19.88 16.22 6.84
CA ASP A 561 21.29 16.54 6.65
C ASP A 561 22.15 15.30 6.46
N ASP A 562 22.34 14.94 5.18
CA ASP A 562 23.26 13.91 4.69
C ASP A 562 24.66 14.46 4.35
N GLY A 563 24.96 15.70 4.76
CA GLY A 563 26.22 16.38 4.47
C GLY A 563 26.28 17.07 3.11
N SER A 564 25.22 16.98 2.29
CA SER A 564 25.16 17.64 0.98
C SER A 564 25.05 19.16 1.08
N ILE A 565 25.65 19.85 0.10
CA ILE A 565 25.59 21.31 0.01
C ILE A 565 24.17 21.79 -0.37
N GLU A 566 23.41 20.97 -1.11
CA GLU A 566 22.06 21.26 -1.54
C GLU A 566 21.11 21.43 -0.35
N VAL A 567 21.20 20.55 0.67
CA VAL A 567 20.41 20.67 1.91
C VAL A 567 20.76 21.95 2.66
N ARG A 568 22.06 22.28 2.76
CA ARG A 568 22.53 23.51 3.42
C ARG A 568 21.97 24.76 2.74
N ILE A 569 22.11 24.85 1.41
CA ILE A 569 21.64 26.00 0.62
C ILE A 569 20.12 26.14 0.74
N ALA A 570 19.36 25.05 0.53
CA ALA A 570 17.91 25.07 0.61
C ALA A 570 17.40 25.46 2.00
N ALA A 571 18.00 24.92 3.07
CA ALA A 571 17.63 25.25 4.45
C ALA A 571 17.95 26.72 4.78
N ALA A 572 19.11 27.24 4.36
CA ALA A 572 19.48 28.63 4.56
C ALA A 572 18.50 29.59 3.86
N LEU A 573 18.16 29.30 2.60
CA LEU A 573 17.15 30.07 1.84
C LEU A 573 15.78 30.01 2.51
N ALA A 574 15.30 28.81 2.86
CA ALA A 574 14.01 28.60 3.50
C ALA A 574 13.90 29.31 4.86
N SER A 575 15.04 29.52 5.54
CA SER A 575 15.12 30.17 6.85
C SER A 575 15.04 31.70 6.81
N ILE A 576 15.06 32.32 5.63
CA ILE A 576 14.99 33.79 5.49
C ILE A 576 13.64 34.28 6.03
N GLY A 577 13.71 35.06 7.09
CA GLY A 577 12.56 35.59 7.83
C GLY A 577 12.02 36.91 7.29
N ALA A 578 11.01 37.43 7.97
CA ALA A 578 10.49 38.76 7.71
C ALA A 578 11.46 39.85 8.22
N THR A 579 11.45 41.02 7.58
CA THR A 579 12.22 42.20 8.01
C THR A 579 11.40 43.44 7.71
N GLY A 580 10.89 44.09 8.76
CA GLY A 580 9.85 45.10 8.62
C GLY A 580 8.64 44.53 7.86
N ASP A 581 8.18 45.25 6.84
CA ASP A 581 7.06 44.84 5.98
C ASP A 581 7.46 43.91 4.83
N VAL A 582 8.75 43.55 4.71
CA VAL A 582 9.18 42.52 3.76
C VAL A 582 8.98 41.15 4.42
N GLY A 583 8.10 40.33 3.86
CA GLY A 583 7.74 39.03 4.43
C GLY A 583 8.87 38.01 4.42
N PRO A 584 8.65 36.81 4.99
CA PRO A 584 9.61 35.72 4.88
C PRO A 584 9.72 35.22 3.44
N ILE A 585 10.73 34.39 3.16
CA ILE A 585 10.98 33.88 1.80
C ILE A 585 9.76 33.24 1.16
N ARG A 586 8.91 32.56 1.95
CA ARG A 586 7.67 31.93 1.45
C ARG A 586 6.76 32.91 0.71
N ALA A 587 6.69 34.18 1.15
CA ALA A 587 5.91 35.23 0.48
C ALA A 587 6.47 35.62 -0.90
N ASN A 588 7.74 35.31 -1.17
CA ASN A 588 8.33 35.47 -2.51
C ASN A 588 8.17 34.21 -3.38
N LEU A 589 7.99 33.03 -2.78
CA LEU A 589 7.81 31.75 -3.46
C LEU A 589 6.35 31.47 -3.86
N ALA A 590 5.41 31.83 -2.98
CA ALA A 590 3.99 31.51 -3.08
C ALA A 590 3.14 32.72 -2.66
N PRO A 591 1.87 32.83 -3.13
CA PRO A 591 0.98 33.97 -2.83
C PRO A 591 0.42 33.92 -1.40
N VAL A 592 1.30 33.94 -0.40
CA VAL A 592 0.96 33.99 1.03
C VAL A 592 1.05 35.40 1.58
N ASP A 593 0.28 35.68 2.62
CA ASP A 593 0.29 36.98 3.31
C ASP A 593 1.68 37.21 3.95
N PRO A 594 2.40 38.31 3.62
CA PRO A 594 3.73 38.60 4.14
C PRO A 594 3.81 38.71 5.68
N ALA A 595 2.74 39.19 6.32
CA ALA A 595 2.64 39.32 7.77
C ALA A 595 2.08 38.04 8.43
N LYS A 596 1.27 37.26 7.71
CA LYS A 596 0.67 36.00 8.18
C LYS A 596 0.91 34.86 7.18
N PRO A 597 2.12 34.30 7.10
CA PRO A 597 2.50 33.33 6.06
C PRO A 597 1.71 32.00 6.05
N TRP A 598 0.91 31.76 7.08
CA TRP A 598 -0.06 30.65 7.19
C TRP A 598 -1.43 30.97 6.56
N ARG A 599 -1.56 32.10 5.86
CA ARG A 599 -2.75 32.51 5.10
C ARG A 599 -2.37 32.85 3.66
N TRP A 600 -3.30 32.58 2.74
CA TRP A 600 -3.20 33.06 1.37
C TRP A 600 -3.44 34.57 1.32
N ASP A 601 -2.70 35.26 0.45
CA ASP A 601 -2.91 36.68 0.14
C ASP A 601 -3.91 36.84 -1.02
N ILE A 602 -4.56 38.00 -1.11
CA ILE A 602 -5.43 38.36 -2.24
C ILE A 602 -4.57 39.06 -3.29
N GLY A 603 -4.34 38.40 -4.43
CA GLY A 603 -3.44 38.88 -5.49
C GLY A 603 -2.04 38.24 -5.43
N ARG A 604 -1.05 38.89 -6.08
CA ARG A 604 0.34 38.36 -6.17
C ARG A 604 1.29 38.87 -5.09
N GLY A 605 0.85 39.75 -4.18
CA GLY A 605 1.62 40.21 -3.03
C GLY A 605 3.09 40.51 -3.33
N GLN A 606 3.99 39.78 -2.65
CA GLN A 606 5.45 39.87 -2.78
C GLN A 606 6.07 38.73 -3.63
N VAL A 607 5.26 37.98 -4.38
CA VAL A 607 5.72 36.83 -5.18
C VAL A 607 6.68 37.28 -6.27
N ALA A 608 7.83 36.61 -6.37
CA ALA A 608 8.88 36.93 -7.34
C ALA A 608 9.64 35.68 -7.85
N TRP A 609 9.05 34.49 -7.69
CA TRP A 609 9.63 33.23 -8.18
C TRP A 609 9.44 33.07 -9.69
N HIS A 610 10.21 33.82 -10.48
CA HIS A 610 10.15 33.80 -11.95
C HIS A 610 11.55 33.76 -12.58
N GLY A 611 11.71 32.98 -13.64
CA GLY A 611 13.00 32.72 -14.30
C GLY A 611 13.07 31.30 -14.86
N ASN A 612 14.05 31.07 -15.74
CA ASN A 612 14.31 29.77 -16.40
C ASN A 612 15.33 28.88 -15.66
N SER A 613 16.09 29.42 -14.71
CA SER A 613 17.01 28.69 -13.81
C SER A 613 16.75 29.04 -12.35
N LEU A 614 17.28 28.24 -11.40
CA LEU A 614 17.19 28.56 -9.97
C LEU A 614 17.84 29.91 -9.69
N THR A 615 19.03 30.13 -10.26
CA THR A 615 19.82 31.36 -10.09
C THR A 615 19.08 32.60 -10.58
N SER A 616 18.37 32.52 -11.70
CA SER A 616 17.52 33.61 -12.23
C SER A 616 16.31 33.89 -11.32
N ARG A 617 15.69 32.84 -10.76
CA ARG A 617 14.56 32.98 -9.80
C ARG A 617 15.01 33.60 -8.49
N LEU A 618 16.10 33.13 -7.91
CA LEU A 618 16.70 33.71 -6.70
C LEU A 618 17.08 35.18 -6.90
N THR A 619 17.64 35.51 -8.06
CA THR A 619 17.96 36.91 -8.40
C THR A 619 16.70 37.78 -8.50
N SER A 620 15.61 37.23 -9.04
CA SER A 620 14.31 37.91 -9.11
C SER A 620 13.72 38.13 -7.72
N VAL A 621 13.82 37.14 -6.83
CA VAL A 621 13.46 37.28 -5.41
C VAL A 621 14.30 38.36 -4.73
N LEU A 622 15.63 38.34 -4.87
CA LEU A 622 16.50 39.35 -4.29
C LEU A 622 16.11 40.76 -4.78
N SER A 623 15.91 40.92 -6.09
CA SER A 623 15.49 42.18 -6.69
C SER A 623 14.18 42.67 -6.08
N ARG A 624 13.18 41.79 -5.94
CA ARG A 624 11.89 42.15 -5.35
C ARG A 624 12.02 42.54 -3.89
N ARG A 625 12.76 41.77 -3.08
CA ARG A 625 12.98 42.07 -1.66
C ARG A 625 13.66 43.43 -1.46
N MET A 626 14.65 43.79 -2.30
CA MET A 626 15.28 45.12 -2.25
C MET A 626 14.30 46.24 -2.61
N MET A 627 13.47 46.06 -3.63
CA MET A 627 12.45 47.05 -4.00
C MET A 627 11.41 47.23 -2.89
N ASP A 628 10.91 46.14 -2.32
CA ASP A 628 9.93 46.21 -1.22
C ASP A 628 10.53 46.86 0.02
N ALA A 629 11.77 46.54 0.38
CA ALA A 629 12.47 47.18 1.50
C ALA A 629 12.65 48.70 1.29
N GLN A 630 12.98 49.13 0.07
CA GLN A 630 13.07 50.56 -0.24
C GLN A 630 11.68 51.23 -0.16
N ARG A 631 10.65 50.58 -0.72
CA ARG A 631 9.28 51.10 -0.74
C ARG A 631 8.69 51.26 0.66
N THR A 632 9.02 50.36 1.58
CA THR A 632 8.51 50.36 2.96
C THR A 632 9.45 51.07 3.94
N GLY A 633 10.59 51.58 3.47
CA GLY A 633 11.55 52.30 4.32
C GLY A 633 12.24 51.41 5.35
N ALA A 634 12.47 50.13 5.04
CA ALA A 634 13.13 49.20 5.95
C ALA A 634 14.53 49.69 6.33
N GLU A 635 14.80 49.78 7.64
CA GLU A 635 16.08 50.25 8.16
C GLU A 635 17.24 49.29 7.90
N ARG A 636 16.94 48.00 7.71
CA ARG A 636 17.90 46.90 7.53
C ARG A 636 17.60 46.12 6.26
N ASN A 637 18.62 45.47 5.72
CA ASN A 637 18.44 44.59 4.56
C ASN A 637 17.55 43.39 4.91
N PRO A 638 16.54 43.06 4.07
CA PRO A 638 15.58 42.01 4.34
C PRO A 638 16.12 40.60 4.04
N LEU A 639 17.29 40.26 4.57
CA LEU A 639 18.04 39.03 4.25
C LEU A 639 18.45 38.26 5.51
N TRP A 640 17.85 38.59 6.65
CA TRP A 640 18.05 37.84 7.87
C TRP A 640 17.47 36.43 7.73
N GLY A 641 18.26 35.42 8.10
CA GLY A 641 17.83 34.02 8.15
C GLY A 641 18.25 33.34 9.44
N ALA A 642 17.42 32.41 9.92
CA ALA A 642 17.72 31.64 11.13
C ALA A 642 18.90 30.68 10.94
N ILE A 643 19.15 30.25 9.70
CA ILE A 643 20.23 29.35 9.29
C ILE A 643 21.15 30.11 8.33
N SER A 644 22.45 30.04 8.60
CA SER A 644 23.49 30.78 7.89
C SER A 644 24.56 29.85 7.36
N LEU A 645 25.12 30.17 6.19
CA LEU A 645 26.17 29.38 5.54
C LEU A 645 27.55 29.97 5.77
N SER A 646 28.59 29.13 5.66
CA SER A 646 29.93 29.66 5.41
C SER A 646 29.96 30.42 4.08
N PRO A 647 30.77 31.49 3.95
CA PRO A 647 30.92 32.20 2.67
C PRO A 647 31.29 31.27 1.50
N GLU A 648 32.09 30.25 1.76
CA GLU A 648 32.52 29.24 0.79
C GLU A 648 31.36 28.37 0.32
N ASP A 649 30.49 27.91 1.22
CA ASP A 649 29.28 27.15 0.88
C ASP A 649 28.32 28.02 0.04
N ALA A 650 28.20 29.31 0.34
CA ALA A 650 27.42 30.23 -0.49
C ALA A 650 28.02 30.40 -1.90
N CYS A 651 29.34 30.33 -2.04
CA CYS A 651 30.03 30.40 -3.33
C CYS A 651 29.84 29.15 -4.19
N ALA A 652 29.39 28.01 -3.64
CA ALA A 652 29.08 26.83 -4.44
C ALA A 652 28.01 27.11 -5.51
N LEU A 653 27.07 28.02 -5.22
CA LEU A 653 26.07 28.49 -6.19
C LEU A 653 26.68 29.35 -7.31
N ILE A 654 27.77 30.06 -7.02
CA ILE A 654 28.52 30.87 -8.01
C ILE A 654 29.26 29.94 -8.99
N ASP A 655 29.91 28.92 -8.45
CA ASP A 655 30.59 27.89 -9.26
C ASP A 655 29.59 27.07 -10.09
N GLY A 656 28.34 26.95 -9.60
CA GLY A 656 27.25 26.11 -10.12
C GLY A 656 27.59 24.64 -10.21
N ARG A 657 28.43 24.19 -9.27
CA ARG A 657 28.68 22.77 -9.01
C ARG A 657 27.71 22.29 -7.92
N VAL A 658 26.43 22.50 -8.16
CA VAL A 658 25.32 22.13 -7.27
C VAL A 658 24.15 21.62 -8.11
N ASP A 659 23.34 20.74 -7.54
CA ASP A 659 22.07 20.35 -8.16
C ASP A 659 21.00 21.44 -7.92
N GLU A 660 20.85 22.35 -8.89
CA GLU A 660 19.87 23.44 -8.82
C GLU A 660 18.43 22.93 -8.70
N SER A 661 18.10 21.78 -9.32
CA SER A 661 16.74 21.22 -9.26
C SER A 661 16.44 20.67 -7.86
N LEU A 662 17.40 19.96 -7.27
CA LEU A 662 17.26 19.44 -5.92
C LEU A 662 17.19 20.56 -4.88
N ILE A 663 17.97 21.64 -5.03
CA ILE A 663 17.87 22.81 -4.15
C ILE A 663 16.48 23.44 -4.22
N GLU A 664 15.92 23.58 -5.42
CA GLU A 664 14.58 24.12 -5.60
C GLU A 664 13.52 23.25 -4.93
N ASP A 665 13.55 21.93 -5.18
CA ASP A 665 12.63 20.99 -4.56
C ASP A 665 12.76 21.03 -3.01
N LEU A 666 13.98 21.00 -2.47
CA LEU A 666 14.21 21.08 -1.02
C LEU A 666 13.74 22.42 -0.43
N LEU A 667 13.99 23.54 -1.12
CA LEU A 667 13.56 24.88 -0.69
C LEU A 667 12.04 24.91 -0.50
N PHE A 668 11.29 24.43 -1.47
CA PHE A 668 9.82 24.35 -1.36
C PHE A 668 9.40 23.37 -0.27
N GLY A 669 10.07 22.22 -0.12
CA GLY A 669 9.77 21.25 0.95
C GLY A 669 9.94 21.84 2.34
N PHE A 670 11.02 22.60 2.57
CA PHE A 670 11.28 23.28 3.84
C PHE A 670 10.32 24.43 4.14
N THR A 671 9.48 24.89 3.20
CA THR A 671 8.43 25.87 3.51
C THR A 671 7.32 25.33 4.41
N TRP A 672 7.19 23.99 4.52
CA TRP A 672 6.25 23.35 5.44
C TRP A 672 6.72 23.40 6.90
N ILE A 673 7.98 23.75 7.15
CA ILE A 673 8.51 23.91 8.51
C ILE A 673 7.92 25.14 9.20
N ARG A 674 7.64 25.03 10.50
CA ARG A 674 7.26 26.16 11.35
C ARG A 674 8.50 26.98 11.74
N TRP A 675 8.84 27.94 10.89
CA TRP A 675 9.95 28.88 11.13
C TRP A 675 9.69 29.92 12.22
N SER A 676 8.47 29.99 12.75
CA SER A 676 8.11 30.84 13.90
C SER A 676 8.48 30.23 15.26
N ASP A 677 8.79 28.93 15.32
CA ASP A 677 9.03 28.20 16.56
C ASP A 677 10.46 28.45 17.05
N THR A 678 10.67 29.57 17.74
CA THR A 678 12.01 30.09 18.10
C THR A 678 12.82 29.15 18.98
N GLU A 679 12.23 28.50 19.99
CA GLU A 679 12.94 27.58 20.90
C GLU A 679 13.41 26.29 20.20
N PRO A 680 12.56 25.54 19.48
CA PRO A 680 13.01 24.43 18.64
C PRO A 680 14.08 24.83 17.61
N LEU A 681 13.94 26.00 16.98
CA LEU A 681 14.92 26.50 16.02
C LEU A 681 16.28 26.79 16.66
N ARG A 682 16.32 27.34 17.87
CA ARG A 682 17.59 27.55 18.61
C ARG A 682 18.31 26.23 18.85
N THR A 683 17.56 25.20 19.23
CA THR A 683 18.10 23.85 19.45
C THR A 683 18.64 23.25 18.16
N VAL A 684 17.84 23.26 17.09
CA VAL A 684 18.26 22.76 15.76
C VAL A 684 19.45 23.53 15.22
N ARG A 685 19.49 24.85 15.36
CA ARG A 685 20.66 25.64 14.92
C ARG A 685 21.93 25.23 15.66
N ARG A 686 21.85 25.02 16.98
CA ARG A 686 23.00 24.55 17.76
C ARG A 686 23.45 23.18 17.26
N ASP A 687 22.51 22.29 17.02
CA ASP A 687 22.77 20.94 16.53
C ASP A 687 23.48 20.94 15.15
N LEU A 688 22.92 21.68 14.19
CA LEU A 688 23.52 21.86 12.86
C LEU A 688 24.94 22.43 12.93
N MET A 689 25.14 23.47 13.74
CA MET A 689 26.43 24.15 13.82
C MET A 689 27.50 23.32 14.55
N VAL A 690 27.12 22.64 15.63
CA VAL A 690 28.05 21.95 16.52
C VAL A 690 28.17 20.47 16.17
N GLN A 691 27.07 19.73 16.12
CA GLN A 691 27.10 18.27 15.91
C GLN A 691 27.25 17.93 14.43
N LYS A 692 26.55 18.63 13.54
CA LYS A 692 26.63 18.41 12.08
C LYS A 692 27.74 19.22 11.39
N GLY A 693 28.44 20.08 12.13
CA GLY A 693 29.62 20.78 11.63
C GLY A 693 29.35 21.85 10.57
N TRP A 694 28.15 22.46 10.53
CA TRP A 694 27.83 23.54 9.57
C TRP A 694 28.62 24.83 9.81
N ILE A 695 29.38 24.91 10.90
CA ILE A 695 30.32 26.01 11.13
C ILE A 695 31.47 26.02 10.12
N ARG A 696 31.78 24.84 9.54
CA ARG A 696 32.83 24.65 8.53
C ARG A 696 32.19 24.44 7.15
N PRO A 697 32.88 24.87 6.08
CA PRO A 697 32.41 24.63 4.73
C PRO A 697 32.42 23.14 4.39
N THR A 698 31.52 22.73 3.50
CA THR A 698 31.47 21.37 2.92
C THR A 698 32.73 21.05 2.12
N THR A 699 33.28 22.06 1.46
CA THR A 699 34.52 21.98 0.68
C THR A 699 35.18 23.35 0.74
N GLU A 700 36.50 23.38 0.88
CA GLU A 700 37.25 24.63 0.79
C GLU A 700 37.08 25.23 -0.61
N ARG A 701 36.58 26.46 -0.68
CA ARG A 701 36.37 27.21 -1.93
C ARG A 701 36.96 28.60 -1.79
N LEU A 702 37.50 29.12 -2.89
CA LEU A 702 37.93 30.50 -2.95
C LEU A 702 36.70 31.41 -2.93
N VAL A 703 36.61 32.32 -1.97
CA VAL A 703 35.57 33.35 -1.94
C VAL A 703 35.95 34.48 -2.91
N PRO A 704 35.20 34.72 -4.01
CA PRO A 704 35.52 35.79 -4.94
C PRO A 704 35.45 37.14 -4.24
N ARG A 705 36.48 37.99 -4.40
CA ARG A 705 36.52 39.31 -3.76
C ARG A 705 35.39 40.24 -4.24
N SER A 706 34.95 40.10 -5.49
CA SER A 706 33.78 40.81 -6.01
C SER A 706 32.50 40.43 -5.25
N PHE A 707 32.27 39.14 -5.02
CA PHE A 707 31.17 38.66 -4.18
C PHE A 707 31.31 39.15 -2.73
N ALA A 708 32.48 39.04 -2.11
CA ALA A 708 32.71 39.48 -0.74
C ALA A 708 32.41 40.99 -0.58
N LEU A 709 32.88 41.83 -1.51
CA LEU A 709 32.60 43.27 -1.50
C LEU A 709 31.10 43.56 -1.63
N LEU A 710 30.44 42.94 -2.61
CA LEU A 710 29.02 43.12 -2.85
C LEU A 710 28.20 42.64 -1.65
N LYS A 711 28.54 41.49 -1.06
CA LYS A 711 27.80 40.89 0.05
C LYS A 711 27.71 41.78 1.28
N LEU A 712 28.70 42.64 1.54
CA LEU A 712 28.65 43.63 2.62
C LEU A 712 27.45 44.57 2.50
N LEU A 713 26.99 44.89 1.29
CA LEU A 713 25.79 45.73 1.09
C LEU A 713 24.48 45.02 1.43
N PHE A 714 24.50 43.68 1.50
CA PHE A 714 23.33 42.82 1.67
C PHE A 714 23.34 42.10 3.02
N LEU A 715 24.25 42.45 3.94
CA LEU A 715 24.22 41.93 5.29
C LEU A 715 22.98 42.47 6.03
N PRO A 716 22.25 41.62 6.77
CA PRO A 716 21.04 42.03 7.47
C PRO A 716 21.32 42.77 8.79
N GLY A 717 22.52 42.59 9.35
CA GLY A 717 22.96 43.21 10.59
C GLY A 717 23.78 44.47 10.39
N GLU A 718 24.09 45.14 11.50
CA GLU A 718 25.06 46.22 11.54
C GLU A 718 26.47 45.66 11.34
N ILE A 719 27.24 46.29 10.47
CA ILE A 719 28.66 45.99 10.30
C ILE A 719 29.41 46.68 11.42
N LYS A 720 30.00 45.89 12.32
CA LYS A 720 30.80 46.39 13.44
C LYS A 720 32.25 46.51 13.05
N MET A 721 32.80 47.72 13.14
CA MET A 721 34.23 47.98 12.93
C MET A 721 34.70 48.99 13.98
N ASN A 722 35.73 48.64 14.77
CA ASN A 722 36.33 49.51 15.80
C ASN A 722 35.36 50.04 16.89
N GLY A 723 34.25 49.34 17.16
CA GLY A 723 33.25 49.76 18.14
C GLY A 723 32.08 50.56 17.55
N ASP A 724 32.23 51.06 16.31
CA ASP A 724 31.15 51.70 15.57
C ASP A 724 30.30 50.64 14.85
N ALA A 725 28.99 50.82 14.92
CA ALA A 725 28.01 49.98 14.25
C ALA A 725 27.41 50.74 13.06
N MET A 726 27.69 50.25 11.85
CA MET A 726 27.25 50.87 10.60
C MET A 726 26.13 50.06 9.97
N THR A 727 25.00 50.72 9.70
CA THR A 727 23.88 50.12 8.98
C THR A 727 23.96 50.50 7.51
N ILE A 728 24.09 49.52 6.63
CA ILE A 728 24.01 49.73 5.19
C ILE A 728 22.55 49.60 4.75
N ARG A 729 21.98 50.66 4.19
CA ARG A 729 20.62 50.65 3.65
C ARG A 729 20.53 49.84 2.35
N PRO A 730 19.36 49.26 2.02
CA PRO A 730 19.15 48.54 0.77
C PRO A 730 19.55 49.36 -0.47
N GLU A 731 20.38 48.77 -1.33
CA GLU A 731 20.84 49.37 -2.59
C GLU A 731 20.31 48.56 -3.79
N PRO A 732 19.11 48.87 -4.30
CA PRO A 732 18.45 48.07 -5.33
C PRO A 732 19.15 48.14 -6.70
N SER A 733 20.01 49.14 -6.93
CA SER A 733 20.63 49.34 -8.23
C SER A 733 21.75 48.33 -8.54
N ILE A 734 22.21 47.55 -7.55
CA ILE A 734 23.21 46.48 -7.75
C ILE A 734 22.63 45.33 -8.58
N VAL A 735 21.42 44.86 -8.28
CA VAL A 735 20.86 43.64 -8.87
C VAL A 735 20.66 43.76 -10.40
N PRO A 736 20.11 44.86 -10.95
CA PRO A 736 20.02 45.04 -12.40
C PRO A 736 21.36 45.04 -13.12
N ARG A 737 22.42 45.60 -12.51
CA ARG A 737 23.78 45.61 -13.10
C ARG A 737 24.38 44.21 -13.18
N LEU A 738 24.20 43.43 -12.11
CA LEU A 738 24.62 42.03 -12.08
C LEU A 738 23.86 41.18 -13.10
N LYS A 739 22.54 41.41 -13.26
CA LYS A 739 21.75 40.76 -14.33
C LYS A 739 22.25 41.09 -15.74
N GLY A 740 22.75 42.32 -15.94
CA GLY A 740 23.34 42.77 -17.21
C GLY A 740 24.79 42.31 -17.44
N GLY A 741 25.40 41.58 -16.51
CA GLY A 741 26.80 41.16 -16.59
C GLY A 741 27.82 42.26 -16.25
N HIS A 742 27.36 43.44 -15.80
CA HIS A 742 28.21 44.57 -15.43
C HIS A 742 28.68 44.46 -13.96
N VAL A 743 29.51 43.44 -13.68
CA VAL A 743 30.00 43.13 -12.34
C VAL A 743 30.93 44.23 -11.82
N GLN A 744 31.79 44.77 -12.67
CA GLN A 744 32.69 45.87 -12.33
C GLN A 744 31.90 47.10 -11.85
N ASP A 745 30.88 47.49 -12.60
CA ASP A 745 30.06 48.67 -12.26
C ASP A 745 29.28 48.48 -10.97
N ALA A 746 28.76 47.26 -10.73
CA ALA A 746 28.14 46.91 -9.45
C ALA A 746 29.15 47.07 -8.29
N CYS A 747 30.39 46.60 -8.46
CA CYS A 747 31.45 46.73 -7.45
C CYS A 747 31.86 48.20 -7.20
N LYS A 748 31.90 49.03 -8.24
CA LYS A 748 32.17 50.49 -8.09
C LYS A 748 31.07 51.19 -7.30
N VAL A 749 29.80 50.87 -7.55
CA VAL A 749 28.67 51.40 -6.76
C VAL A 749 28.77 50.94 -5.31
N ALA A 750 29.06 49.65 -5.09
CA ALA A 750 29.27 49.09 -3.75
C ALA A 750 30.40 49.79 -3.00
N GLY A 751 31.55 50.00 -3.65
CA GLY A 751 32.69 50.67 -3.03
C GLY A 751 32.39 52.11 -2.61
N ARG A 752 31.64 52.86 -3.43
CA ARG A 752 31.20 54.22 -3.09
C ARG A 752 30.28 54.22 -1.87
N ARG A 753 29.30 53.31 -1.84
CA ARG A 753 28.33 53.19 -0.73
C ARG A 753 29.01 52.82 0.58
N LEU A 754 29.91 51.83 0.55
CA LEU A 754 30.70 51.45 1.73
C LEU A 754 31.56 52.62 2.23
N SER A 755 32.24 53.32 1.32
CA SER A 755 33.07 54.48 1.69
C SER A 755 32.23 55.60 2.31
N SER A 756 31.04 55.89 1.78
CA SER A 756 30.12 56.87 2.37
C SER A 756 29.61 56.45 3.76
N ALA A 757 29.58 55.15 4.05
CA ALA A 757 29.23 54.61 5.35
C ALA A 757 30.44 54.54 6.32
N GLY A 758 31.65 54.87 5.88
CA GLY A 758 32.87 54.81 6.69
C GLY A 758 33.71 53.53 6.52
N LEU A 759 33.29 52.61 5.65
CA LEU A 759 33.98 51.35 5.34
C LEU A 759 34.84 51.52 4.08
N ILE A 760 36.17 51.48 4.19
CA ILE A 760 37.08 51.73 3.07
C ILE A 760 37.50 50.41 2.39
N PRO A 761 37.06 50.14 1.15
CA PRO A 761 37.49 48.96 0.41
C PRO A 761 38.97 49.01 -0.01
N ILE A 762 39.60 47.85 -0.14
CA ILE A 762 40.96 47.69 -0.69
C ILE A 762 40.96 48.07 -2.17
N THR A 763 40.01 47.52 -2.92
CA THR A 763 39.74 47.81 -4.33
C THR A 763 38.25 47.66 -4.61
N SER A 764 37.75 48.43 -5.58
CA SER A 764 36.42 48.25 -6.18
C SER A 764 36.50 47.91 -7.68
N ASP A 765 37.71 47.80 -8.22
CA ASP A 765 37.95 47.47 -9.62
C ASP A 765 38.20 45.96 -9.75
N PHE A 766 37.17 45.27 -10.21
CA PHE A 766 37.20 43.85 -10.56
C PHE A 766 36.79 43.70 -12.02
N PRO A 767 37.45 42.83 -12.81
CA PRO A 767 37.10 42.64 -14.21
C PRO A 767 35.71 42.03 -14.37
N ASP A 768 35.04 42.40 -15.45
CA ASP A 768 33.85 41.68 -15.92
C ASP A 768 34.31 40.30 -16.44
N GLY A 769 33.95 39.24 -15.71
CA GLY A 769 34.38 37.88 -16.05
C GLY A 769 33.75 36.77 -15.22
N GLY A 770 32.73 37.08 -14.41
CA GLY A 770 31.96 36.12 -13.63
C GLY A 770 30.48 36.16 -13.99
N ASP A 771 29.75 35.08 -13.70
CA ASP A 771 28.31 35.03 -13.91
C ASP A 771 27.60 35.94 -12.88
N GLY A 772 27.28 37.16 -13.32
CA GLY A 772 26.62 38.17 -12.48
C GLY A 772 25.27 37.69 -11.94
N VAL A 773 24.53 36.84 -12.67
CA VAL A 773 23.26 36.28 -12.20
C VAL A 773 23.50 35.33 -11.03
N ARG A 774 24.53 34.48 -11.12
CA ARG A 774 24.89 33.59 -10.00
C ARG A 774 25.43 34.33 -8.79
N ILE A 775 26.25 35.36 -8.99
CA ILE A 775 26.68 36.25 -7.91
C ILE A 775 25.45 36.87 -7.24
N ALA A 776 24.51 37.40 -8.02
CA ALA A 776 23.30 38.00 -7.47
C ALA A 776 22.41 36.98 -6.73
N ALA A 777 22.30 35.75 -7.23
CA ALA A 777 21.61 34.68 -6.53
C ALA A 777 22.27 34.35 -5.18
N ALA A 778 23.61 34.28 -5.13
CA ALA A 778 24.35 34.01 -3.90
C ALA A 778 24.24 35.16 -2.88
N LEU A 779 24.03 36.41 -3.32
CA LEU A 779 23.81 37.55 -2.40
C LEU A 779 22.55 37.39 -1.54
N LEU A 780 21.55 36.62 -1.99
CA LEU A 780 20.34 36.30 -1.22
C LEU A 780 20.63 35.39 -0.01
N LEU A 781 21.69 34.57 -0.06
CA LEU A 781 21.98 33.56 0.96
C LEU A 781 22.41 34.20 2.28
N PRO A 782 21.81 33.82 3.43
CA PRO A 782 22.33 34.22 4.73
C PRO A 782 23.71 33.59 4.97
N ILE A 783 24.68 34.39 5.44
CA ILE A 783 26.03 33.92 5.73
C ILE A 783 26.41 34.18 7.19
N GLN A 784 27.37 33.41 7.68
CA GLN A 784 28.06 33.63 8.95
C GLN A 784 29.50 34.08 8.71
N ARG A 785 30.24 34.35 9.80
CA ARG A 785 31.66 34.75 9.76
C ARG A 785 31.88 35.96 8.85
N GLU A 786 31.01 36.97 8.98
CA GLU A 786 31.06 38.21 8.20
C GLU A 786 32.44 38.90 8.29
N GLN A 787 33.13 38.75 9.42
CA GLN A 787 34.48 39.29 9.60
C GLN A 787 35.50 38.74 8.57
N GLU A 788 35.29 37.53 8.03
CA GLU A 788 36.20 36.92 7.07
C GLU A 788 36.07 37.54 5.68
N ILE A 789 34.83 37.74 5.22
CA ILE A 789 34.61 38.47 3.97
C ILE A 789 35.04 39.93 4.09
N MET A 790 34.90 40.55 5.27
CA MET A 790 35.41 41.90 5.53
C MET A 790 36.93 41.98 5.38
N ARG A 791 37.68 41.02 5.97
CA ARG A 791 39.15 40.97 5.87
C ARG A 791 39.65 40.82 4.43
N LEU A 792 38.86 40.20 3.55
CA LEU A 792 39.24 40.01 2.15
C LEU A 792 39.19 41.31 1.32
N VAL A 793 38.35 42.28 1.72
CA VAL A 793 37.98 43.42 0.85
C VAL A 793 38.07 44.78 1.51
N LEU A 794 38.18 44.89 2.83
CA LEU A 794 38.33 46.16 3.55
C LEU A 794 39.77 46.38 4.01
N ARG A 795 40.24 47.63 3.98
CA ARG A 795 41.59 47.96 4.45
C ARG A 795 41.69 47.72 5.97
N PRO A 796 42.75 47.08 6.47
CA PRO A 796 43.06 47.09 7.90
C PRO A 796 43.33 48.54 8.30
N GLN A 797 42.48 49.14 9.13
CA GLN A 797 42.76 50.47 9.64
C GLN A 797 43.71 50.35 10.84
N GLN A 798 44.85 51.04 10.76
CA GLN A 798 45.80 51.19 11.87
C GLN A 798 45.04 51.76 13.08
N LYS A 799 45.18 51.15 14.26
CA LYS A 799 44.72 51.77 15.52
C LYS A 799 45.31 53.17 15.57
N LYS A 800 44.47 54.21 15.68
CA LYS A 800 44.96 55.50 16.16
C LYS A 800 45.62 55.24 17.51
N ALA A 801 46.93 55.48 17.57
CA ALA A 801 47.72 55.41 18.79
C ALA A 801 47.21 56.44 19.81
#